data_AF-A0A6S6SC92-F1
#
_entry.id   AF-A0A6S6SC92-F1
#
_cell.length_a   1.000
_cell.length_b   1.000
_cell.length_c   1.000
_cell.angle_alpha   90.00
_cell.angle_beta   90.00
_cell.angle_gamma   90.00
#
_symmetry.space_group_name_H-M   'P 1'
#
loop_
_entity.id
_entity.type
_entity.pdbx_description
1 polymer ?
#
loop_
_entity_poly.entity_id
_entity_poly.type
_entity_poly.pdbx_seq_one_letter_code
_entity_poly.pdbx_strand_id
1 'polypeptide(L)'
;MNSYQKVKTHIFRILQDKQREKGLLEIDDISREVGNTEELIAQLGLDTFAQILSIENLLPLNQSDFTRMKKDLETHFDVKMNEGVLIQGNEQQNRDTTWWSNKSKLELDNYYWDRYKEYLKESLPPEVVKTIDDDTDVVMDNIENPVIDSFSRFGMVVGHVQSGKTANYSSLVCKAADAGYKFIVVIAGGINNLRDQTQERLNEAFVGIDRGKQVGVGSLNRSKLPISLTTVQKDFNTTDADKNSQGLNFDNINTPILLVIKKNTSTLTSVIVWLKNQYKNKIPNHAMLVIDDESDYASVNTNEEEDPTTINKKIRTLLEVFHKSAYVAYTATPYANIFIDHEVGAYENIYVDKKVKSANISEDLFPNDFIYALDAPSNYFGARKIFLDTNGKYLVPISDYLEDIPSTHKKDFELLSIPESLYEAMRVFVLNVAIRKLRGQGDKHNSMLIHATRFTAVHQKFYFHVDNYIESLKSNIIAYGSLPNPSEQSSLIQSLKDTFELRYLTLEEDAKPIWSDLLGSIVSTIESIVIREVHQDKKIDLEYRIERPTNAIVIGGTSLSRGYTLEGLSVSYFLRNTVFYDTLMQMGRWFGYRIGYQDLCKIYMSETMIDNFAQIIESTEDLMLDFKMMAKLKRTPNDFGLSVKNHPNSLLQVTAKNKLKNTTQYTHSMNLNGHLKETVRFNKDNKIHQKNFEVIKKLIFELASDKLIFVKKSFLWKGIDKSYVVDFLEKFETYQTDSIGAKNLMPIKHIQEYVNTIDTTWDIALYSGSEKEILFSDEVKIQTELRRSNYTDFKYYYQLGGRKLSQGNPEYIVLSQKDIDDINSREFPKGEKTKYVRSKLKNPILMLHILSTPSTDILPAFGICFPNNGLSETQTVEYTINKRKLQELRMDEESYDDK
;
A
#
# COMPACT_ATOMS: atom_id res chain seq x y z
N MET A 1 24.89 -24.17 4.43
CA MET A 1 24.69 -23.45 3.15
C MET A 1 25.11 -24.37 2.02
N ASN A 2 24.30 -24.51 0.98
CA ASN A 2 24.64 -25.28 -0.22
C ASN A 2 25.66 -24.51 -1.09
N SER A 3 26.22 -25.16 -2.13
CA SER A 3 27.18 -24.55 -3.06
C SER A 3 26.70 -23.23 -3.64
N TYR A 4 25.42 -23.17 -4.04
CA TYR A 4 24.80 -21.95 -4.56
C TYR A 4 24.97 -20.76 -3.62
N GLN A 5 24.60 -20.92 -2.34
CA GLN A 5 24.71 -19.82 -1.36
C GLN A 5 26.16 -19.45 -1.08
N LYS A 6 27.08 -20.41 -1.10
CA LYS A 6 28.51 -20.17 -0.88
C LYS A 6 29.12 -19.33 -2.00
N VAL A 7 28.88 -19.73 -3.26
CA VAL A 7 29.35 -18.98 -4.44
C VAL A 7 28.67 -17.61 -4.51
N LYS A 8 27.35 -17.53 -4.29
CA LYS A 8 26.65 -16.25 -4.25
C LYS A 8 27.20 -15.31 -3.17
N THR A 9 27.49 -15.82 -1.97
CA THR A 9 28.07 -15.01 -0.88
C THR A 9 29.47 -14.51 -1.23
N HIS A 10 30.26 -15.30 -1.96
CA HIS A 10 31.56 -14.87 -2.46
C HIS A 10 31.43 -13.72 -3.47
N ILE A 11 30.59 -13.89 -4.49
CA ILE A 11 30.30 -12.85 -5.49
C ILE A 11 29.77 -11.59 -4.80
N PHE A 12 28.85 -11.76 -3.84
CA PHE A 12 28.27 -10.65 -3.08
C PHE A 12 29.36 -9.82 -2.38
N ARG A 13 30.37 -10.44 -1.77
CA ARG A 13 31.48 -9.71 -1.12
C ARG A 13 32.30 -8.91 -2.12
N ILE A 14 32.62 -9.50 -3.28
CA ILE A 14 33.36 -8.80 -4.34
C ILE A 14 32.57 -7.60 -4.86
N LEU A 15 31.27 -7.79 -5.11
CA LEU A 15 30.38 -6.70 -5.52
C LEU A 15 30.27 -5.64 -4.43
N GLN A 16 30.20 -6.02 -3.15
CA GLN A 16 30.17 -5.07 -2.04
C GLN A 16 31.44 -4.21 -1.97
N ASP A 17 32.62 -4.81 -2.21
CA ASP A 17 33.88 -4.07 -2.27
C ASP A 17 33.93 -3.14 -3.49
N LYS A 18 33.55 -3.63 -4.68
CA LYS A 18 33.45 -2.79 -5.89
C LYS A 18 32.47 -1.63 -5.71
N GLN A 19 31.35 -1.86 -5.05
CA GLN A 19 30.35 -0.83 -4.76
C GLN A 19 30.91 0.27 -3.86
N ARG A 20 31.78 -0.08 -2.89
CA ARG A 20 32.47 0.92 -2.04
C ARG A 20 33.40 1.82 -2.85
N GLU A 21 33.99 1.31 -3.93
CA GLU A 21 34.89 2.08 -4.81
C GLU A 21 34.13 2.92 -5.85
N LYS A 22 33.08 2.35 -6.46
CA LYS A 22 32.43 2.88 -7.66
C LYS A 22 31.09 3.60 -7.39
N GLY A 23 30.47 3.38 -6.23
CA GLY A 23 29.08 3.78 -5.97
C GLY A 23 28.08 2.74 -6.51
N LEU A 24 26.98 3.19 -7.12
CA LEU A 24 25.95 2.30 -7.67
C LEU A 24 26.54 1.36 -8.74
N LEU A 25 26.27 0.06 -8.63
CA LEU A 25 26.70 -0.93 -9.63
C LEU A 25 25.60 -1.11 -10.67
N GLU A 26 25.98 -1.16 -11.95
CA GLU A 26 25.03 -1.46 -13.02
C GLU A 26 24.87 -2.97 -13.21
N ILE A 27 23.79 -3.38 -13.91
CA ILE A 27 23.51 -4.78 -14.27
C ILE A 27 24.73 -5.44 -14.93
N ASP A 28 25.50 -4.70 -15.73
CA ASP A 28 26.69 -5.20 -16.41
C ASP A 28 27.84 -5.49 -15.44
N ASP A 29 27.99 -4.73 -14.35
CA ASP A 29 29.00 -4.99 -13.32
C ASP A 29 28.67 -6.31 -12.58
N ILE A 30 27.40 -6.53 -12.26
CA ILE A 30 26.91 -7.78 -11.62
C ILE A 30 27.07 -8.96 -12.56
N SER A 31 26.63 -8.81 -13.81
CA SER A 31 26.71 -9.85 -14.84
C SER A 31 28.15 -10.29 -15.07
N ARG A 32 29.07 -9.33 -15.13
CA ARG A 32 30.50 -9.59 -15.31
C ARG A 32 31.09 -10.34 -14.13
N GLU A 33 30.74 -9.99 -12.90
CA GLU A 33 31.30 -10.70 -11.74
C GLU A 33 30.77 -12.14 -11.61
N VAL A 34 29.48 -12.35 -11.90
CA VAL A 34 28.90 -13.69 -11.96
C VAL A 34 29.59 -14.52 -13.04
N GLY A 35 29.75 -13.97 -14.25
CA GLY A 35 30.45 -14.64 -15.36
C GLY A 35 31.92 -14.91 -15.07
N ASN A 36 32.65 -13.96 -14.47
CA ASN A 36 34.04 -14.15 -14.05
C ASN A 36 34.17 -15.30 -13.03
N THR A 37 33.23 -15.39 -12.08
CA THR A 37 33.23 -16.45 -11.08
C THR A 37 32.90 -17.81 -11.70
N GLU A 38 31.97 -17.84 -12.65
CA GLU A 38 31.63 -19.03 -13.44
C GLU A 38 32.85 -19.54 -14.23
N GLU A 39 33.54 -18.65 -14.95
CA GLU A 39 34.78 -18.98 -15.67
C GLU A 39 35.89 -19.44 -14.72
N LEU A 40 36.03 -18.79 -13.56
CA LEU A 40 37.05 -19.13 -12.57
C LEU A 40 36.82 -20.54 -11.99
N ILE A 41 35.57 -20.92 -11.71
CA ILE A 41 35.20 -22.27 -11.29
C ILE A 41 35.53 -23.28 -12.41
N ALA A 42 35.22 -22.94 -13.66
CA ALA A 42 35.50 -23.81 -14.82
C ALA A 42 37.01 -24.02 -15.04
N GLN A 43 37.84 -23.00 -14.79
CA GLN A 43 39.30 -23.07 -14.95
C GLN A 43 40.01 -23.78 -13.79
N LEU A 44 39.65 -23.50 -12.55
CA LEU A 44 40.33 -24.03 -11.36
C LEU A 44 39.82 -25.42 -10.93
N GLY A 45 38.61 -25.77 -11.34
CA GLY A 45 37.90 -26.95 -10.83
C GLY A 45 37.29 -26.73 -9.45
N LEU A 46 36.29 -27.56 -9.11
CA LEU A 46 35.48 -27.43 -7.90
C LEU A 46 36.29 -27.53 -6.60
N ASP A 47 37.26 -28.44 -6.54
CA ASP A 47 38.06 -28.68 -5.34
C ASP A 47 38.97 -27.48 -5.00
N THR A 48 39.63 -26.92 -6.00
CA THR A 48 40.48 -25.73 -5.85
C THR A 48 39.64 -24.52 -5.45
N PHE A 49 38.47 -24.34 -6.06
CA PHE A 49 37.58 -23.23 -5.70
C PHE A 49 36.97 -23.40 -4.31
N ALA A 50 36.68 -24.64 -3.87
CA ALA A 50 36.24 -24.92 -2.51
C ALA A 50 37.27 -24.47 -1.46
N GLN A 51 38.57 -24.63 -1.75
CA GLN A 51 39.65 -24.11 -0.90
C GLN A 51 39.65 -22.58 -0.83
N ILE A 52 39.43 -21.88 -1.94
CA ILE A 52 39.29 -20.41 -1.97
C ILE A 52 38.14 -19.96 -1.06
N LEU A 53 37.03 -20.70 -1.06
CA LEU A 53 35.87 -20.43 -0.22
C LEU A 53 36.02 -20.91 1.23
N SER A 54 37.14 -21.56 1.59
CA SER A 54 37.36 -22.19 2.90
C SER A 54 36.26 -23.19 3.28
N ILE A 55 35.89 -24.08 2.35
CA ILE A 55 34.90 -25.15 2.56
C ILE A 55 35.42 -26.50 2.07
N GLU A 56 34.88 -27.58 2.64
CA GLU A 56 35.34 -28.96 2.36
C GLU A 56 34.99 -29.45 0.95
N ASN A 57 33.79 -29.10 0.45
CA ASN A 57 33.33 -29.57 -0.85
C ASN A 57 32.36 -28.57 -1.49
N LEU A 58 32.46 -28.43 -2.81
CA LEU A 58 31.55 -27.63 -3.64
C LEU A 58 30.92 -28.54 -4.70
N LEU A 59 29.62 -28.79 -4.58
CA LEU A 59 28.82 -29.43 -5.64
C LEU A 59 28.74 -28.56 -6.91
N PRO A 60 28.64 -29.17 -8.11
CA PRO A 60 28.48 -28.46 -9.37
C PRO A 60 27.27 -27.52 -9.38
N LEU A 61 27.41 -26.39 -10.06
CA LEU A 61 26.33 -25.44 -10.35
C LEU A 61 26.02 -25.50 -11.85
N ASN A 62 24.75 -25.33 -12.22
CA ASN A 62 24.34 -25.28 -13.62
C ASN A 62 24.12 -23.82 -14.07
N GLN A 63 23.83 -23.62 -15.36
CA GLN A 63 23.59 -22.26 -15.88
C GLN A 63 22.41 -21.57 -15.19
N SER A 64 21.37 -22.33 -14.81
CA SER A 64 20.21 -21.75 -14.16
C SER A 64 20.52 -21.23 -12.76
N ASP A 65 21.45 -21.86 -12.04
CA ASP A 65 22.00 -21.36 -10.78
C ASP A 65 22.67 -19.99 -10.97
N PHE A 66 23.55 -19.84 -11.97
CA PHE A 66 24.23 -18.56 -12.23
C PHE A 66 23.26 -17.47 -12.68
N THR A 67 22.33 -17.77 -13.58
CA THR A 67 21.25 -16.84 -13.99
C THR A 67 20.43 -16.37 -12.79
N ARG A 68 20.11 -17.30 -11.89
CA ARG A 68 19.39 -16.98 -10.65
C ARG A 68 20.22 -16.17 -9.67
N MET A 69 21.52 -16.46 -9.51
CA MET A 69 22.41 -15.67 -8.67
C MET A 69 22.48 -14.22 -9.16
N LYS A 70 22.60 -14.02 -10.47
CA LYS A 70 22.56 -12.68 -11.07
C LYS A 70 21.29 -11.93 -10.65
N LYS A 71 20.11 -12.53 -10.83
CA LYS A 71 18.83 -11.94 -10.43
C LYS A 71 18.72 -11.67 -8.93
N ASP A 72 19.19 -12.59 -8.08
CA ASP A 72 19.25 -12.40 -6.63
C ASP A 72 20.16 -11.20 -6.26
N LEU A 73 21.32 -11.07 -6.90
CA LEU A 73 22.29 -10.00 -6.64
C LEU A 73 21.80 -8.64 -7.16
N GLU A 74 21.14 -8.60 -8.32
CA GLU A 74 20.47 -7.40 -8.85
C GLU A 74 19.47 -6.82 -7.85
N THR A 75 18.72 -7.66 -7.13
CA THR A 75 17.78 -7.17 -6.11
C THR A 75 18.43 -6.49 -4.90
N HIS A 76 19.76 -6.55 -4.77
CA HIS A 76 20.54 -5.89 -3.74
C HIS A 76 21.41 -4.76 -4.29
N PHE A 77 22.09 -4.97 -5.42
CA PHE A 77 23.08 -4.02 -5.95
C PHE A 77 22.52 -3.07 -7.02
N ASP A 78 21.47 -3.46 -7.76
CA ASP A 78 20.75 -2.62 -8.74
C ASP A 78 19.37 -2.23 -8.21
N VAL A 79 19.37 -1.58 -7.05
CA VAL A 79 18.16 -1.03 -6.43
C VAL A 79 18.13 0.46 -6.66
N LYS A 80 17.07 0.93 -7.32
CA LYS A 80 16.83 2.35 -7.56
C LYS A 80 15.73 2.83 -6.63
N MET A 81 15.95 3.95 -5.97
CA MET A 81 14.97 4.64 -5.14
C MET A 81 15.18 6.13 -5.39
N ASN A 82 14.13 6.83 -5.81
CA ASN A 82 14.22 8.29 -5.93
C ASN A 82 14.01 8.91 -4.55
N GLU A 83 14.49 10.14 -4.40
CA GLU A 83 14.13 10.98 -3.26
C GLU A 83 12.61 11.18 -3.20
N GLY A 84 12.11 11.33 -1.98
CA GLY A 84 10.73 11.67 -1.73
C GLY A 84 10.33 13.07 -2.23
N VAL A 85 9.05 13.37 -2.07
CA VAL A 85 8.45 14.61 -2.56
C VAL A 85 8.03 15.46 -1.37
N LEU A 86 8.54 16.68 -1.30
CA LEU A 86 8.20 17.64 -0.26
C LEU A 86 7.13 18.63 -0.73
N ILE A 87 6.11 18.81 0.10
CA ILE A 87 5.15 19.92 0.04
C ILE A 87 5.32 20.72 1.32
N GLN A 88 5.54 22.03 1.18
CA GLN A 88 5.76 22.94 2.30
C GLN A 88 4.56 23.84 2.52
N GLY A 89 4.21 24.03 3.78
CA GLY A 89 3.28 25.06 4.24
C GLY A 89 3.82 26.47 4.02
N ASN A 90 2.95 27.46 4.17
CA ASN A 90 3.30 28.86 3.93
C ASN A 90 4.47 29.34 4.81
N GLU A 91 4.52 28.94 6.07
CA GLU A 91 5.63 29.33 6.97
C GLU A 91 6.94 28.67 6.52
N GLN A 92 6.90 27.39 6.14
CA GLN A 92 8.07 26.61 5.74
C GLN A 92 8.68 27.12 4.44
N GLN A 93 7.86 27.56 3.49
CA GLN A 93 8.35 28.18 2.25
C GLN A 93 9.11 29.50 2.49
N ASN A 94 8.89 30.15 3.63
CA ASN A 94 9.48 31.45 3.96
C ASN A 94 10.62 31.37 5.00
N ARG A 95 10.82 30.21 5.65
CA ARG A 95 11.85 30.02 6.67
C ARG A 95 13.11 29.37 6.09
N ASP A 96 14.20 29.41 6.85
CA ASP A 96 15.40 28.63 6.54
C ASP A 96 15.15 27.14 6.81
N THR A 97 14.87 26.38 5.76
CA THR A 97 14.76 24.91 5.81
C THR A 97 16.06 24.23 5.39
N THR A 98 17.21 24.77 5.84
CA THR A 98 18.52 24.13 5.68
C THR A 98 19.31 24.07 6.99
N TRP A 99 18.64 24.35 8.12
CA TRP A 99 19.24 24.45 9.44
C TRP A 99 19.93 23.15 9.88
N TRP A 100 19.42 22.00 9.42
CA TRP A 100 19.98 20.70 9.71
C TRP A 100 21.03 20.34 8.67
N SER A 101 20.65 20.25 7.39
CA SER A 101 21.50 19.73 6.31
C SER A 101 22.78 20.53 6.08
N ASN A 102 22.70 21.87 6.09
CA ASN A 102 23.83 22.74 5.76
C ASN A 102 24.60 23.26 6.98
N LYS A 103 24.11 23.02 8.19
CA LYS A 103 24.71 23.59 9.41
C LYS A 103 24.86 22.56 10.51
N SER A 104 23.76 22.20 11.19
CA SER A 104 23.82 21.38 12.40
C SER A 104 24.46 20.02 12.14
N LYS A 105 24.13 19.35 11.03
CA LYS A 105 24.68 18.04 10.66
C LYS A 105 26.21 18.06 10.48
N LEU A 106 26.78 19.19 10.06
CA LEU A 106 28.23 19.34 9.85
C LEU A 106 28.98 19.69 11.14
N GLU A 107 28.31 20.37 12.08
CA GLU A 107 28.89 20.85 13.34
C GLU A 107 28.77 19.82 14.48
N LEU A 108 27.78 18.93 14.42
CA LEU A 108 27.45 17.98 15.48
C LEU A 108 28.12 16.62 15.29
N ASP A 109 28.36 15.95 16.43
CA ASP A 109 28.74 14.54 16.50
C ASP A 109 27.45 13.71 16.27
N ASN A 110 27.18 13.32 15.02
CA ASN A 110 26.01 12.56 14.52
C ASN A 110 25.96 11.11 15.05
N TYR A 111 26.20 10.97 16.35
CA TYR A 111 26.49 9.73 17.03
C TYR A 111 25.36 8.69 16.89
N TYR A 112 24.11 9.10 17.07
CA TYR A 112 22.98 8.16 16.99
C TYR A 112 22.73 7.76 15.55
N TRP A 113 22.74 8.72 14.61
CA TRP A 113 22.51 8.44 13.21
C TRP A 113 23.60 7.56 12.60
N ASP A 114 24.88 7.88 12.81
CA ASP A 114 25.99 7.12 12.21
C ASP A 114 25.98 5.66 12.67
N ARG A 115 25.67 5.40 13.95
CA ARG A 115 25.49 4.04 14.46
C ARG A 115 24.36 3.30 13.75
N TYR A 116 23.20 3.96 13.59
CA TYR A 116 22.07 3.32 12.92
C TYR A 116 22.32 3.11 11.42
N LYS A 117 22.97 4.07 10.76
CA LYS A 117 23.37 3.99 9.35
C LYS A 117 24.30 2.79 9.10
N GLU A 118 25.28 2.54 9.98
CA GLU A 118 26.12 1.33 9.88
C GLU A 118 25.31 0.04 10.07
N TYR A 119 24.37 0.01 11.02
CA TYR A 119 23.50 -1.16 11.21
C TYR A 119 22.60 -1.42 9.99
N LEU A 120 22.06 -0.36 9.36
CA LEU A 120 21.22 -0.51 8.16
C LEU A 120 21.99 -1.10 6.98
N LYS A 121 23.28 -0.77 6.81
CA LYS A 121 24.13 -1.29 5.72
C LYS A 121 24.32 -2.82 5.77
N GLU A 122 24.05 -3.46 6.90
CA GLU A 122 24.13 -4.93 7.02
C GLU A 122 22.99 -5.64 6.28
N SER A 123 21.85 -4.97 6.09
CA SER A 123 20.61 -5.60 5.59
C SER A 123 19.94 -4.88 4.43
N LEU A 124 20.19 -3.59 4.25
CA LEU A 124 19.61 -2.78 3.19
C LEU A 124 20.63 -2.43 2.09
N PRO A 125 20.17 -2.33 0.83
CA PRO A 125 20.99 -1.78 -0.26
C PRO A 125 21.54 -0.39 0.08
N PRO A 126 22.80 -0.07 -0.26
CA PRO A 126 23.39 1.24 0.03
C PRO A 126 22.61 2.43 -0.54
N GLU A 127 22.03 2.30 -1.74
CA GLU A 127 21.20 3.37 -2.32
C GLU A 127 19.96 3.63 -1.44
N VAL A 128 19.31 2.58 -0.94
CA VAL A 128 18.18 2.72 -0.01
C VAL A 128 18.62 3.38 1.30
N VAL A 129 19.78 3.02 1.85
CA VAL A 129 20.33 3.66 3.06
C VAL A 129 20.62 5.14 2.81
N LYS A 130 21.18 5.47 1.64
CA LYS A 130 21.45 6.84 1.23
C LYS A 130 20.16 7.64 1.08
N THR A 131 19.16 7.13 0.36
CA THR A 131 17.87 7.82 0.22
C THR A 131 17.18 8.00 1.57
N ILE A 132 17.27 7.03 2.49
CA ILE A 132 16.78 7.22 3.87
C ILE A 132 17.51 8.37 4.57
N ASP A 133 18.82 8.52 4.37
CA ASP A 133 19.60 9.65 4.88
C ASP A 133 19.06 10.96 4.32
N ASP A 134 18.98 11.07 3.00
CA ASP A 134 18.58 12.29 2.29
C ASP A 134 17.13 12.67 2.62
N ASP A 135 16.19 11.71 2.56
CA ASP A 135 14.79 11.91 2.91
C ASP A 135 14.60 12.42 4.35
N THR A 136 15.35 11.85 5.29
CA THR A 136 15.22 12.27 6.70
C THR A 136 15.95 13.57 7.00
N ASP A 137 16.95 13.97 6.21
CA ASP A 137 17.50 15.32 6.27
C ASP A 137 16.43 16.35 5.87
N VAL A 138 15.67 16.07 4.80
CA VAL A 138 14.57 16.96 4.38
C VAL A 138 13.49 17.08 5.46
N VAL A 139 13.12 15.96 6.11
CA VAL A 139 12.16 16.00 7.23
C VAL A 139 12.74 16.77 8.43
N MET A 140 14.03 16.58 8.77
CA MET A 140 14.72 17.35 9.81
C MET A 140 14.69 18.86 9.51
N ASP A 141 14.95 19.24 8.25
CA ASP A 141 14.90 20.63 7.79
C ASP A 141 13.50 21.25 7.81
N ASN A 142 12.43 20.43 7.90
CA ASN A 142 11.04 20.89 7.99
C ASN A 142 10.44 20.78 9.41
N ILE A 143 11.08 20.06 10.33
CA ILE A 143 10.92 20.31 11.77
C ILE A 143 11.83 21.46 12.21
N GLU A 144 11.64 22.00 13.41
CA GLU A 144 12.34 23.23 13.84
C GLU A 144 13.66 22.94 14.57
N ASN A 145 14.64 23.83 14.42
CA ASN A 145 15.87 23.73 15.18
C ASN A 145 15.58 23.85 16.70
N PRO A 146 15.96 22.86 17.55
CA PRO A 146 15.66 22.89 18.98
C PRO A 146 16.29 24.06 19.75
N VAL A 147 17.23 24.79 19.17
CA VAL A 147 17.80 26.03 19.74
C VAL A 147 16.80 27.19 19.75
N ILE A 148 15.76 27.16 18.89
CA ILE A 148 14.72 28.19 18.84
C ILE A 148 13.89 28.16 20.12
N ASP A 149 13.52 29.32 20.67
CA ASP A 149 12.89 29.45 21.99
C ASP A 149 11.49 28.84 22.08
N SER A 150 10.70 28.88 21.02
CA SER A 150 9.37 28.27 20.98
C SER A 150 8.96 27.94 19.55
N PHE A 151 8.30 26.80 19.36
CA PHE A 151 7.71 26.40 18.09
C PHE A 151 6.67 25.29 18.27
N SER A 152 5.73 25.23 17.33
CA SER A 152 4.89 24.07 17.08
C SER A 152 4.98 23.73 15.60
N ARG A 153 5.29 22.47 15.28
CA ARG A 153 5.37 21.98 13.90
C ARG A 153 4.53 20.72 13.74
N PHE A 154 3.71 20.67 12.70
CA PHE A 154 2.83 19.58 12.33
C PHE A 154 3.16 19.14 10.90
N GLY A 155 3.82 18.00 10.80
CA GLY A 155 4.19 17.39 9.53
C GLY A 155 3.56 16.01 9.34
N MET A 156 3.60 15.53 8.11
CA MET A 156 3.23 14.15 7.78
C MET A 156 4.23 13.54 6.82
N VAL A 157 4.61 12.29 7.08
CA VAL A 157 5.35 11.42 6.17
C VAL A 157 4.43 10.32 5.65
N VAL A 158 4.25 10.28 4.34
CA VAL A 158 3.41 9.30 3.64
C VAL A 158 4.30 8.34 2.87
N GLY A 159 4.01 7.04 2.92
CA GLY A 159 4.71 6.07 2.07
C GLY A 159 3.95 4.76 1.97
N HIS A 160 4.26 3.91 0.99
CA HIS A 160 3.53 2.65 0.78
C HIS A 160 3.56 1.71 2.01
N VAL A 161 2.60 0.78 2.08
CA VAL A 161 2.49 -0.19 3.19
C VAL A 161 3.74 -1.07 3.26
N GLN A 162 4.49 -1.07 4.37
CA GLN A 162 5.77 -1.79 4.49
C GLN A 162 6.88 -1.35 3.51
N SER A 163 6.87 -0.08 3.06
CA SER A 163 7.93 0.47 2.20
C SER A 163 9.24 0.82 2.93
N GLY A 164 9.26 0.80 4.27
CA GLY A 164 10.41 1.22 5.06
C GLY A 164 10.17 2.42 5.99
N LYS A 165 8.92 2.87 6.17
CA LYS A 165 8.55 3.97 7.08
C LYS A 165 9.18 3.88 8.47
N THR A 166 9.27 2.68 9.05
CA THR A 166 9.90 2.48 10.36
C THR A 166 11.39 2.75 10.35
N ALA A 167 12.11 2.38 9.29
CA ALA A 167 13.52 2.76 9.14
C ALA A 167 13.62 4.29 9.02
N ASN A 168 12.75 4.92 8.22
CA ASN A 168 12.71 6.37 8.07
C ASN A 168 12.46 7.10 9.41
N TYR A 169 11.41 6.78 10.18
CA TYR A 169 11.21 7.45 11.47
C TYR A 169 12.27 7.09 12.52
N SER A 170 12.89 5.90 12.45
CA SER A 170 13.98 5.54 13.36
C SER A 170 15.23 6.38 13.06
N SER A 171 15.53 6.63 11.78
CA SER A 171 16.56 7.56 11.34
C SER A 171 16.26 8.99 11.78
N LEU A 172 15.00 9.44 11.63
CA LEU A 172 14.56 10.75 12.11
C LEU A 172 14.74 10.89 13.63
N VAL A 173 14.38 9.86 14.40
CA VAL A 173 14.58 9.82 15.86
C VAL A 173 16.06 9.97 16.22
N CYS A 174 16.95 9.26 15.51
CA CYS A 174 18.38 9.35 15.73
C CYS A 174 18.91 10.77 15.44
N LYS A 175 18.56 11.34 14.28
CA LYS A 175 18.97 12.70 13.88
C LYS A 175 18.42 13.77 14.80
N ALA A 176 17.16 13.66 15.21
CA ALA A 176 16.54 14.57 16.17
C ALA A 176 17.26 14.52 17.53
N ALA A 177 17.62 13.33 18.00
CA ALA A 177 18.39 13.17 19.23
C ALA A 177 19.78 13.82 19.13
N ASP A 178 20.48 13.63 17.99
CA ASP A 178 21.76 14.28 17.70
C ASP A 178 21.61 15.82 17.68
N ALA A 179 20.52 16.33 17.09
CA ALA A 179 20.21 17.76 17.03
C ALA A 179 19.84 18.40 18.39
N GLY A 180 19.46 17.59 19.39
CA GLY A 180 19.13 18.08 20.73
C GLY A 180 17.66 17.97 21.14
N TYR A 181 16.82 17.27 20.38
CA TYR A 181 15.50 16.86 20.87
C TYR A 181 15.66 15.89 22.05
N LYS A 182 15.21 16.29 23.24
CA LYS A 182 15.43 15.54 24.48
C LYS A 182 14.28 14.61 24.83
N PHE A 183 13.07 14.91 24.37
CA PHE A 183 11.90 14.06 24.60
C PHE A 183 11.41 13.51 23.27
N ILE A 184 11.51 12.18 23.10
CA ILE A 184 11.08 11.50 21.89
C ILE A 184 9.95 10.55 22.27
N VAL A 185 8.76 10.84 21.80
CA VAL A 185 7.55 10.04 22.03
C VAL A 185 7.14 9.38 20.73
N VAL A 186 7.13 8.06 20.69
CA VAL A 186 6.63 7.28 19.56
C VAL A 186 5.29 6.65 19.96
N ILE A 187 4.21 7.16 19.38
CA ILE A 187 2.86 6.64 19.53
C ILE A 187 2.69 5.51 18.52
N ALA A 188 2.78 4.27 18.99
CA ALA A 188 2.57 3.07 18.17
C ALA A 188 1.07 2.72 18.08
N GLY A 189 0.72 1.66 17.36
CA GLY A 189 -0.67 1.22 17.19
C GLY A 189 -1.42 0.88 18.51
N GLY A 190 -2.74 0.68 18.40
CA GLY A 190 -3.63 0.51 19.56
C GLY A 190 -3.57 -0.84 20.30
N ILE A 191 -2.74 -1.79 19.84
CA ILE A 191 -2.62 -3.15 20.40
C ILE A 191 -1.17 -3.37 20.88
N ASN A 192 -0.99 -4.11 21.97
CA ASN A 192 0.33 -4.36 22.56
C ASN A 192 1.34 -4.92 21.54
N ASN A 193 0.95 -5.90 20.72
CA ASN A 193 1.87 -6.47 19.72
C ASN A 193 2.51 -5.43 18.77
N LEU A 194 1.79 -4.38 18.38
CA LEU A 194 2.35 -3.31 17.53
C LEU A 194 3.36 -2.47 18.30
N ARG A 195 2.98 -2.11 19.52
CA ARG A 195 3.78 -1.31 20.43
C ARG A 195 5.06 -2.04 20.84
N ASP A 196 4.97 -3.33 21.05
CA ASP A 196 6.09 -4.21 21.41
C ASP A 196 7.05 -4.35 20.22
N GLN A 197 6.56 -4.60 19.00
CA GLN A 197 7.38 -4.61 17.78
C GLN A 197 8.06 -3.25 17.52
N THR A 198 7.34 -2.15 17.73
CA THR A 198 7.90 -0.79 17.57
C THR A 198 9.01 -0.54 18.59
N GLN A 199 8.82 -0.99 19.83
CA GLN A 199 9.84 -0.91 20.87
C GLN A 199 11.06 -1.77 20.53
N GLU A 200 10.89 -3.00 20.06
CA GLU A 200 11.99 -3.87 19.64
C GLU A 200 12.83 -3.21 18.55
N ARG A 201 12.16 -2.65 17.51
CA ARG A 201 12.84 -1.95 16.42
C ARG A 201 13.61 -0.71 16.88
N LEU A 202 13.04 0.09 17.79
CA LEU A 202 13.73 1.26 18.34
C LEU A 202 14.82 0.87 19.34
N ASN A 203 14.69 -0.27 20.00
CA ASN A 203 15.77 -0.82 20.81
C ASN A 203 16.95 -1.23 19.92
N GLU A 204 16.70 -1.83 18.75
CA GLU A 204 17.73 -2.15 17.77
C GLU A 204 18.31 -0.93 17.07
N ALA A 205 17.48 0.07 16.74
CA ALA A 205 17.89 1.23 15.95
C ALA A 205 18.58 2.32 16.77
N PHE A 206 18.14 2.56 18.01
CA PHE A 206 18.51 3.74 18.79
C PHE A 206 19.10 3.39 20.16
N VAL A 207 18.42 2.54 20.95
CA VAL A 207 18.83 2.25 22.34
C VAL A 207 20.06 1.35 22.42
N GLY A 208 20.11 0.31 21.59
CA GLY A 208 21.14 -0.72 21.55
C GLY A 208 21.03 -1.81 22.64
N ILE A 209 19.95 -1.82 23.43
CA ILE A 209 19.74 -2.77 24.53
C ILE A 209 18.29 -3.22 24.58
N ASP A 210 18.06 -4.52 24.68
CA ASP A 210 16.76 -5.09 25.03
C ASP A 210 16.91 -6.14 26.14
N ARG A 211 16.12 -6.00 27.22
CA ARG A 211 16.14 -6.89 28.40
C ARG A 211 17.55 -7.14 28.97
N GLY A 212 18.41 -6.13 28.94
CA GLY A 212 19.80 -6.21 29.39
C GLY A 212 20.76 -6.93 28.43
N LYS A 213 20.28 -7.36 27.26
CA LYS A 213 21.09 -7.93 26.18
C LYS A 213 21.33 -6.89 25.09
N GLN A 214 22.44 -7.04 24.39
CA GLN A 214 22.81 -6.18 23.28
C GLN A 214 22.00 -6.55 22.04
N VAL A 215 21.43 -5.55 21.37
CA VAL A 215 20.64 -5.73 20.14
C VAL A 215 20.94 -4.59 19.17
N GLY A 216 20.83 -4.84 17.87
CA GLY A 216 21.07 -3.87 16.80
C GLY A 216 22.35 -3.03 16.99
N VAL A 217 22.20 -1.70 17.03
CA VAL A 217 23.29 -0.72 17.23
C VAL A 217 24.05 -0.90 18.55
N GLY A 218 23.59 -1.79 19.44
CA GLY A 218 24.28 -2.19 20.65
C GLY A 218 25.64 -2.83 20.40
N SER A 219 25.86 -3.51 19.27
CA SER A 219 27.17 -4.08 18.90
C SER A 219 28.25 -3.02 18.61
N LEU A 220 27.84 -1.77 18.40
CA LEU A 220 28.69 -0.62 18.07
C LEU A 220 29.07 0.19 19.32
N ASN A 221 29.53 1.43 19.12
CA ASN A 221 29.91 2.37 20.18
C ASN A 221 28.75 2.62 21.18
N ARG A 222 29.07 2.76 22.48
CA ARG A 222 28.11 2.94 23.59
C ARG A 222 28.40 4.15 24.49
N SER A 223 29.16 5.12 24.01
CA SER A 223 29.52 6.29 24.81
C SER A 223 28.31 7.14 25.23
N LYS A 224 27.19 7.11 24.48
CA LYS A 224 25.96 7.86 24.78
C LYS A 224 24.71 6.96 24.69
N LEU A 225 24.29 6.35 25.80
CA LEU A 225 23.07 5.52 25.84
C LEU A 225 21.82 6.37 26.15
N PRO A 226 20.75 6.30 25.35
CA PRO A 226 19.50 7.00 25.63
C PRO A 226 18.77 6.37 26.82
N ILE A 227 17.87 7.15 27.45
CA ILE A 227 17.02 6.65 28.54
C ILE A 227 15.67 6.21 27.98
N SER A 228 15.36 4.92 28.03
CA SER A 228 14.04 4.42 27.65
C SER A 228 13.15 4.29 28.89
N LEU A 229 11.99 4.98 28.91
CA LEU A 229 11.01 4.88 30.00
C LEU A 229 9.97 3.77 29.75
N THR A 230 10.08 3.07 28.63
CA THR A 230 9.25 1.92 28.25
C THR A 230 10.12 0.73 27.88
N THR A 231 9.59 -0.49 28.02
CA THR A 231 10.28 -1.74 27.64
C THR A 231 9.35 -2.64 26.85
N VAL A 232 9.88 -3.63 26.11
CA VAL A 232 9.04 -4.49 25.26
C VAL A 232 7.86 -5.08 26.02
N GLN A 233 8.02 -5.53 27.27
CA GLN A 233 6.89 -6.10 28.03
C GLN A 233 5.99 -5.06 28.72
N LYS A 234 6.50 -3.86 29.00
CA LYS A 234 5.80 -2.86 29.81
C LYS A 234 5.62 -1.55 29.06
N ASP A 235 4.34 -1.21 28.90
CA ASP A 235 3.93 0.12 28.49
C ASP A 235 4.24 1.15 29.60
N PHE A 236 4.11 2.44 29.29
CA PHE A 236 4.43 3.51 30.24
C PHE A 236 3.60 3.39 31.52
N ASN A 237 4.29 3.38 32.66
CA ASN A 237 3.69 3.51 33.97
C ASN A 237 4.55 4.40 34.87
N THR A 238 3.89 5.18 35.73
CA THR A 238 4.55 6.20 36.55
C THR A 238 5.56 5.62 37.51
N THR A 239 5.28 4.45 38.10
CA THR A 239 6.17 3.82 39.07
C THR A 239 7.52 3.44 38.47
N ASP A 240 7.52 2.83 37.29
CA ASP A 240 8.75 2.45 36.61
C ASP A 240 9.46 3.68 36.02
N ALA A 241 8.70 4.67 35.53
CA ALA A 241 9.27 5.95 35.09
C ALA A 241 10.00 6.66 36.23
N ASP A 242 9.34 6.81 37.39
CA ASP A 242 9.92 7.45 38.57
C ASP A 242 11.16 6.71 39.07
N LYS A 243 11.18 5.36 39.02
CA LYS A 243 12.36 4.54 39.33
C LYS A 243 13.51 4.79 38.35
N ASN A 244 13.22 4.76 37.06
CA ASN A 244 14.20 4.96 36.00
C ASN A 244 14.68 6.41 35.90
N SER A 245 13.92 7.36 36.48
CA SER A 245 14.28 8.76 36.58
C SER A 245 14.74 9.21 37.96
N GLN A 246 14.92 8.30 38.94
CA GLN A 246 15.43 8.69 40.25
C GLN A 246 16.82 9.31 40.13
N GLY A 247 16.95 10.55 40.57
CA GLY A 247 18.19 11.31 40.52
C GLY A 247 18.45 12.05 39.20
N LEU A 248 17.54 11.98 38.22
CA LEU A 248 17.62 12.79 37.01
C LEU A 248 17.02 14.18 37.30
N ASN A 249 17.84 15.22 37.14
CA ASN A 249 17.32 16.57 36.98
C ASN A 249 16.99 16.77 35.50
N PHE A 250 15.70 16.76 35.17
CA PHE A 250 15.27 16.87 33.78
C PHE A 250 15.65 18.21 33.14
N ASP A 251 15.79 19.30 33.90
CA ASP A 251 16.27 20.60 33.37
C ASP A 251 17.71 20.52 32.85
N ASN A 252 18.51 19.59 33.37
CA ASN A 252 19.93 19.43 33.06
C ASN A 252 20.23 18.12 32.31
N ILE A 253 19.21 17.47 31.76
CA ILE A 253 19.40 16.18 31.08
C ILE A 253 20.02 16.38 29.70
N ASN A 254 21.25 15.88 29.53
CA ASN A 254 21.94 15.93 28.25
C ASN A 254 21.61 14.74 27.33
N THR A 255 21.05 13.68 27.91
CA THR A 255 20.74 12.42 27.21
C THR A 255 19.29 12.42 26.72
N PRO A 256 19.01 11.96 25.49
CA PRO A 256 17.63 11.84 25.00
C PRO A 256 16.83 10.76 25.75
N ILE A 257 15.54 11.04 25.95
CA ILE A 257 14.56 10.15 26.55
C ILE A 257 13.64 9.61 25.46
N LEU A 258 13.45 8.29 25.43
CA LEU A 258 12.53 7.59 24.55
C LEU A 258 11.32 7.06 25.31
N LEU A 259 10.13 7.29 24.76
CA LEU A 259 8.88 6.67 25.18
C LEU A 259 8.21 6.03 23.97
N VAL A 260 8.05 4.71 23.96
CA VAL A 260 7.25 3.99 22.96
C VAL A 260 5.95 3.55 23.59
N ILE A 261 4.87 4.27 23.26
CA ILE A 261 3.59 4.15 23.95
C ILE A 261 2.50 3.62 23.03
N LYS A 262 1.53 2.93 23.62
CA LYS A 262 0.33 2.49 22.90
C LYS A 262 -0.59 3.67 22.64
N LYS A 263 -1.20 3.73 21.45
CA LYS A 263 -2.28 4.69 21.14
C LYS A 263 -3.57 4.33 21.89
N ASN A 264 -3.57 4.58 23.19
CA ASN A 264 -4.74 4.39 24.05
C ASN A 264 -4.89 5.50 25.08
N THR A 265 -6.09 5.58 25.64
CA THR A 265 -6.46 6.64 26.57
C THR A 265 -5.69 6.58 27.89
N SER A 266 -5.45 5.39 28.44
CA SER A 266 -4.81 5.25 29.75
C SER A 266 -3.34 5.65 29.74
N THR A 267 -2.60 5.22 28.72
CA THR A 267 -1.14 5.41 28.63
C THR A 267 -0.84 6.87 28.34
N LEU A 268 -1.55 7.50 27.40
CA LEU A 268 -1.43 8.94 27.14
C LEU A 268 -1.71 9.77 28.41
N THR A 269 -2.76 9.44 29.17
CA THR A 269 -3.04 10.13 30.44
C THR A 269 -1.91 9.96 31.44
N SER A 270 -1.33 8.76 31.56
CA SER A 270 -0.21 8.51 32.48
C SER A 270 1.01 9.35 32.11
N VAL A 271 1.35 9.46 30.82
CA VAL A 271 2.47 10.30 30.35
C VAL A 271 2.21 11.78 30.65
N ILE A 272 1.02 12.29 30.31
CA ILE A 272 0.65 13.70 30.54
C ILE A 272 0.69 14.04 32.02
N VAL A 273 0.09 13.20 32.88
CA VAL A 273 0.09 13.41 34.34
C VAL A 273 1.51 13.35 34.88
N TRP A 274 2.33 12.42 34.42
CA TRP A 274 3.72 12.32 34.83
C TRP A 274 4.52 13.57 34.47
N LEU A 275 4.44 14.05 33.22
CA LEU A 275 5.13 15.28 32.80
C LEU A 275 4.66 16.51 33.59
N LYS A 276 3.35 16.67 33.81
CA LYS A 276 2.78 17.77 34.60
C LYS A 276 3.16 17.72 36.08
N ASN A 277 3.50 16.54 36.61
CA ASN A 277 4.02 16.42 37.98
C ASN A 277 5.49 16.83 38.07
N GLN A 278 6.28 16.58 37.03
CA GLN A 278 7.68 17.02 36.97
C GLN A 278 7.78 18.53 36.71
N TYR A 279 6.88 19.08 35.89
CA TYR A 279 6.89 20.49 35.48
C TYR A 279 5.54 21.16 35.75
N LYS A 280 5.55 22.20 36.60
CA LYS A 280 4.34 22.96 36.95
C LYS A 280 3.79 23.79 35.79
N ASN A 281 4.68 24.26 34.91
CA ASN A 281 4.38 25.05 33.71
C ASN A 281 4.77 24.25 32.46
N LYS A 282 4.50 24.82 31.27
CA LYS A 282 5.06 24.27 30.03
C LYS A 282 6.57 24.13 30.14
N ILE A 283 7.11 23.08 29.55
CA ILE A 283 8.54 22.78 29.54
C ILE A 283 9.22 23.73 28.54
N PRO A 284 10.06 24.68 29.00
CA PRO A 284 10.59 25.74 28.13
C PRO A 284 11.87 25.33 27.42
N ASN A 285 12.75 24.56 28.08
CA ASN A 285 14.14 24.37 27.63
C ASN A 285 14.35 23.15 26.73
N HIS A 286 13.37 22.25 26.64
CA HIS A 286 13.53 20.99 25.91
C HIS A 286 12.57 20.91 24.74
N ALA A 287 13.10 20.50 23.58
CA ALA A 287 12.29 20.18 22.42
C ALA A 287 11.77 18.74 22.50
N MET A 288 10.49 18.57 22.16
CA MET A 288 9.84 17.28 22.02
C MET A 288 9.61 16.93 20.55
N LEU A 289 9.88 15.68 20.18
CA LEU A 289 9.47 15.06 18.93
C LEU A 289 8.42 13.99 19.23
N VAL A 290 7.25 14.11 18.61
CA VAL A 290 6.18 13.10 18.64
C VAL A 290 6.09 12.47 17.25
N ILE A 291 6.34 11.16 17.19
CA ILE A 291 6.08 10.33 16.01
C ILE A 291 4.75 9.62 16.23
N ASP A 292 3.80 9.81 15.32
CA ASP A 292 2.51 9.12 15.36
C ASP A 292 2.42 8.09 14.24
N ASP A 293 2.72 6.83 14.57
CA ASP A 293 2.66 5.72 13.62
C ASP A 293 1.19 5.25 13.46
N GLU A 294 0.83 4.88 12.23
CA GLU A 294 -0.57 4.64 11.83
C GLU A 294 -1.48 5.81 12.23
N SER A 295 -1.07 7.05 11.92
CA SER A 295 -1.78 8.29 12.31
C SER A 295 -3.22 8.39 11.80
N ASP A 296 -3.55 7.63 10.75
CA ASP A 296 -4.90 7.48 10.19
C ASP A 296 -5.83 6.70 11.12
N TYR A 297 -5.30 6.01 12.13
CA TYR A 297 -6.07 5.33 13.15
C TYR A 297 -6.09 6.07 14.49
N ALA A 298 -7.30 6.37 14.98
CA ALA A 298 -7.63 6.91 16.31
C ALA A 298 -7.12 8.31 16.67
N SER A 299 -6.05 8.81 16.04
CA SER A 299 -5.51 10.16 16.27
C SER A 299 -6.40 11.26 15.68
N VAL A 300 -6.98 11.00 14.50
CA VAL A 300 -7.88 11.92 13.78
C VAL A 300 -9.17 12.14 14.58
N ASN A 301 -9.61 13.40 14.70
CA ASN A 301 -10.89 13.72 15.32
C ASN A 301 -12.05 13.18 14.46
N THR A 302 -12.93 12.40 15.09
CA THR A 302 -14.16 11.88 14.44
C THR A 302 -15.43 12.36 15.12
N ASN A 303 -15.32 13.27 16.08
CA ASN A 303 -16.42 13.97 16.75
C ASN A 303 -16.60 15.39 16.19
N GLU A 304 -17.46 16.18 16.83
CA GLU A 304 -17.57 17.64 16.64
C GLU A 304 -16.29 18.34 17.14
N GLU A 305 -15.96 19.51 16.61
CA GLU A 305 -14.69 20.20 16.90
C GLU A 305 -14.66 20.79 18.32
N GLU A 306 -15.82 21.11 18.89
CA GLU A 306 -15.98 21.58 20.27
C GLU A 306 -15.84 20.45 21.30
N ASP A 307 -16.05 19.18 20.90
CA ASP A 307 -15.83 18.01 21.74
C ASP A 307 -15.03 16.89 21.03
N PRO A 308 -13.72 17.13 20.76
CA PRO A 308 -12.91 16.16 20.03
C PRO A 308 -12.81 14.81 20.74
N THR A 309 -12.45 13.77 20.00
CA THR A 309 -12.27 12.44 20.57
C THR A 309 -11.20 12.43 21.68
N THR A 310 -11.36 11.55 22.67
CA THR A 310 -10.47 11.53 23.84
C THR A 310 -9.00 11.29 23.50
N ILE A 311 -8.70 10.51 22.46
CA ILE A 311 -7.31 10.27 22.03
C ILE A 311 -6.75 11.54 21.36
N ASN A 312 -7.50 12.15 20.44
CA ASN A 312 -7.12 13.42 19.80
C ASN A 312 -6.83 14.51 20.86
N LYS A 313 -7.75 14.73 21.81
CA LYS A 313 -7.56 15.67 22.92
C LYS A 313 -6.26 15.43 23.68
N LYS A 314 -5.90 14.18 23.93
CA LYS A 314 -4.70 13.82 24.70
C LYS A 314 -3.41 14.04 23.93
N ILE A 315 -3.39 13.75 22.63
CA ILE A 315 -2.22 14.04 21.78
C ILE A 315 -2.01 15.55 21.74
N ARG A 316 -3.06 16.34 21.48
CA ARG A 316 -3.02 17.80 21.50
C ARG A 316 -2.63 18.38 22.87
N THR A 317 -3.10 17.75 23.96
CA THR A 317 -2.67 18.10 25.33
C THR A 317 -1.18 17.82 25.55
N LEU A 318 -0.67 16.69 25.06
CA LEU A 318 0.74 16.30 25.21
C LEU A 318 1.67 17.28 24.50
N LEU A 319 1.34 17.68 23.26
CA LEU A 319 2.06 18.71 22.52
C LEU A 319 2.11 20.03 23.30
N GLU A 320 0.97 20.43 23.87
CA GLU A 320 0.80 21.66 24.63
C GLU A 320 1.54 21.68 25.99
N VAL A 321 2.09 20.55 26.46
CA VAL A 321 2.97 20.52 27.64
C VAL A 321 4.33 21.17 27.36
N PHE A 322 4.75 21.31 26.10
CA PHE A 322 6.04 21.86 25.72
C PHE A 322 5.90 23.23 25.04
N HIS A 323 6.91 24.10 25.19
CA HIS A 323 7.04 25.30 24.37
C HIS A 323 7.60 25.02 22.96
N LYS A 324 8.23 23.84 22.80
CA LYS A 324 8.96 23.40 21.61
C LYS A 324 8.50 21.98 21.25
N SER A 325 7.60 21.85 20.29
CA SER A 325 7.07 20.54 19.88
C SER A 325 7.02 20.36 18.37
N ALA A 326 7.48 19.21 17.90
CA ALA A 326 7.28 18.74 16.54
C ALA A 326 6.44 17.45 16.57
N TYR A 327 5.35 17.43 15.82
CA TYR A 327 4.49 16.28 15.58
C TYR A 327 4.67 15.83 14.12
N VAL A 328 5.03 14.57 13.92
CA VAL A 328 5.16 13.98 12.58
C VAL A 328 4.28 12.74 12.49
N ALA A 329 3.22 12.84 11.71
CA ALA A 329 2.31 11.75 11.40
C ALA A 329 2.96 10.81 10.37
N TYR A 330 2.95 9.50 10.63
CA TYR A 330 3.40 8.47 9.67
C TYR A 330 2.22 7.60 9.26
N THR A 331 1.96 7.52 7.95
CA THR A 331 0.87 6.69 7.43
C THR A 331 1.12 6.17 6.01
N ALA A 332 0.39 5.11 5.64
CA ALA A 332 0.26 4.67 4.25
C ALA A 332 -0.95 5.27 3.54
N THR A 333 -1.91 5.78 4.30
CA THR A 333 -3.24 6.17 3.83
C THR A 333 -3.55 7.55 4.40
N PRO A 334 -3.00 8.61 3.79
CA PRO A 334 -3.02 9.95 4.36
C PRO A 334 -4.39 10.61 4.35
N TYR A 335 -5.40 9.98 3.73
CA TYR A 335 -6.75 10.53 3.59
C TYR A 335 -7.28 11.06 4.93
N ALA A 336 -7.36 10.25 5.98
CA ALA A 336 -7.92 10.71 7.25
C ALA A 336 -7.18 11.93 7.84
N ASN A 337 -5.87 12.03 7.64
CA ASN A 337 -5.04 13.15 8.13
C ASN A 337 -5.26 14.44 7.34
N ILE A 338 -5.39 14.37 6.01
CA ILE A 338 -5.61 15.55 5.16
C ILE A 338 -7.04 16.09 5.23
N PHE A 339 -7.97 15.33 5.81
CA PHE A 339 -9.35 15.74 6.08
C PHE A 339 -9.56 16.39 7.46
N ILE A 340 -8.50 16.48 8.27
CA ILE A 340 -8.55 17.26 9.51
C ILE A 340 -8.81 18.71 9.16
N ASP A 341 -9.72 19.34 9.91
CA ASP A 341 -10.04 20.75 9.71
C ASP A 341 -8.86 21.62 10.19
N HIS A 342 -8.28 22.38 9.26
CA HIS A 342 -7.09 23.20 9.51
C HIS A 342 -7.43 24.57 10.11
N GLU A 343 -8.72 24.93 10.23
CA GLU A 343 -9.16 26.16 10.90
C GLU A 343 -9.37 25.96 12.41
N VAL A 344 -9.30 24.71 12.90
CA VAL A 344 -9.47 24.37 14.31
C VAL A 344 -8.24 24.78 15.12
N GLY A 345 -8.37 25.93 15.79
CA GLY A 345 -7.34 26.49 16.65
C GLY A 345 -7.13 25.75 17.97
N ALA A 346 -6.22 26.29 18.78
CA ALA A 346 -5.99 25.84 20.14
C ALA A 346 -7.19 26.19 21.05
N TYR A 347 -7.46 25.34 22.04
CA TYR A 347 -8.49 25.58 23.04
C TYR A 347 -7.91 25.55 24.46
N GLU A 348 -8.44 26.40 25.32
CA GLU A 348 -8.04 26.49 26.73
C GLU A 348 -9.09 25.87 27.66
N ASN A 349 -8.62 25.36 28.80
CA ASN A 349 -9.47 24.87 29.90
C ASN A 349 -10.50 23.80 29.50
N ILE A 350 -10.12 22.89 28.59
CA ILE A 350 -11.00 21.81 28.12
C ILE A 350 -10.91 20.59 29.05
N TYR A 351 -12.06 19.95 29.28
CA TYR A 351 -12.13 18.66 29.94
C TYR A 351 -11.56 17.56 29.03
N VAL A 352 -10.50 16.89 29.50
CA VAL A 352 -9.85 15.78 28.78
C VAL A 352 -10.34 14.43 29.29
N ASP A 353 -10.20 14.18 30.59
CA ASP A 353 -10.76 12.99 31.25
C ASP A 353 -10.84 13.14 32.78
N LYS A 354 -11.18 12.04 33.49
CA LYS A 354 -11.32 12.03 34.96
C LYS A 354 -10.03 12.40 35.71
N LYS A 355 -8.85 12.14 35.15
CA LYS A 355 -7.55 12.43 35.77
C LYS A 355 -7.01 13.79 35.32
N VAL A 356 -7.27 14.19 34.07
CA VAL A 356 -6.93 15.51 33.50
C VAL A 356 -8.22 16.29 33.30
N LYS A 357 -8.71 16.91 34.38
CA LYS A 357 -10.01 17.60 34.39
C LYS A 357 -10.06 18.89 33.57
N SER A 358 -8.92 19.58 33.45
CA SER A 358 -8.77 20.80 32.67
C SER A 358 -7.37 20.82 32.06
N ALA A 359 -7.27 21.10 30.77
CA ALA A 359 -6.03 21.30 30.06
C ALA A 359 -6.22 22.24 28.86
N ASN A 360 -5.13 22.89 28.46
CA ASN A 360 -5.03 23.49 27.15
C ASN A 360 -4.70 22.38 26.14
N ILE A 361 -5.24 22.51 24.93
CA ILE A 361 -4.94 21.64 23.80
C ILE A 361 -4.49 22.50 22.62
N SER A 362 -3.46 22.04 21.91
CA SER A 362 -2.93 22.69 20.71
C SER A 362 -3.97 22.80 19.59
N GLU A 363 -3.60 23.40 18.46
CA GLU A 363 -4.28 23.21 17.16
C GLU A 363 -4.46 21.71 16.84
N ASP A 364 -5.39 21.39 15.93
CA ASP A 364 -5.59 20.00 15.51
C ASP A 364 -4.40 19.47 14.68
N LEU A 365 -4.35 18.16 14.49
CA LEU A 365 -3.19 17.43 13.97
C LEU A 365 -3.05 17.49 12.43
N PHE A 366 -3.64 18.51 11.79
CA PHE A 366 -3.50 18.71 10.35
C PHE A 366 -2.03 19.01 10.03
N PRO A 367 -1.42 18.37 9.00
CA PRO A 367 -0.01 18.55 8.69
C PRO A 367 0.23 19.86 7.92
N ASN A 368 0.00 20.98 8.60
CA ASN A 368 -0.01 22.32 8.01
C ASN A 368 1.38 22.77 7.55
N ASP A 369 2.43 22.29 8.23
CA ASP A 369 3.81 22.72 7.98
C ASP A 369 4.46 21.99 6.81
N PHE A 370 4.27 20.66 6.70
CA PHE A 370 4.79 19.90 5.56
C PHE A 370 4.13 18.55 5.36
N ILE A 371 4.14 18.09 4.11
CA ILE A 371 3.88 16.70 3.74
C ILE A 371 5.08 16.18 2.95
N TYR A 372 5.64 15.06 3.39
CA TYR A 372 6.73 14.36 2.71
C TYR A 372 6.25 13.00 2.21
N ALA A 373 6.20 12.79 0.90
CA ALA A 373 5.78 11.53 0.29
C ALA A 373 7.01 10.71 -0.14
N LEU A 374 7.27 9.62 0.56
CA LEU A 374 8.36 8.67 0.29
C LEU A 374 8.12 7.92 -1.02
N ASP A 375 9.17 7.76 -1.82
CA ASP A 375 9.14 6.83 -2.96
C ASP A 375 9.38 5.39 -2.47
N ALA A 376 9.00 4.42 -3.30
CA ALA A 376 9.27 3.01 -3.01
C ALA A 376 10.45 2.50 -3.85
N PRO A 377 11.40 1.74 -3.26
CA PRO A 377 12.49 1.11 -4.02
C PRO A 377 12.00 0.20 -5.15
N SER A 378 12.78 0.07 -6.23
CA SER A 378 12.46 -0.77 -7.40
C SER A 378 12.23 -2.26 -7.06
N ASN A 379 12.85 -2.75 -5.99
CA ASN A 379 12.74 -4.13 -5.50
C ASN A 379 11.58 -4.34 -4.50
N TYR A 380 10.81 -3.31 -4.17
CA TYR A 380 9.65 -3.41 -3.30
C TYR A 380 8.48 -4.13 -4.00
N PHE A 381 7.93 -5.17 -3.37
CA PHE A 381 6.75 -5.90 -3.87
C PHE A 381 5.47 -5.14 -3.47
N GLY A 382 5.20 -4.08 -4.23
CA GLY A 382 4.10 -3.16 -3.97
C GLY A 382 2.75 -3.56 -4.56
N ALA A 383 1.71 -2.89 -4.09
CA ALA A 383 0.34 -3.18 -4.47
C ALA A 383 0.07 -3.00 -5.98
N ARG A 384 0.65 -1.97 -6.59
CA ARG A 384 0.59 -1.77 -8.05
C ARG A 384 1.13 -2.97 -8.83
N LYS A 385 2.24 -3.56 -8.38
CA LYS A 385 2.84 -4.75 -9.01
C LYS A 385 1.88 -5.94 -8.97
N ILE A 386 1.17 -6.10 -7.85
CA ILE A 386 0.25 -7.21 -7.62
C ILE A 386 -1.05 -7.05 -8.40
N PHE A 387 -1.67 -5.88 -8.31
CA PHE A 387 -3.03 -5.67 -8.80
C PHE A 387 -3.13 -5.04 -10.19
N LEU A 388 -2.11 -4.29 -10.64
CA LEU A 388 -2.19 -3.48 -11.87
C LEU A 388 -1.20 -3.92 -12.96
N ASP A 389 0.07 -4.18 -12.60
CA ASP A 389 1.14 -4.33 -13.61
C ASP A 389 1.35 -5.75 -14.14
N THR A 390 0.96 -6.79 -13.40
CA THR A 390 1.35 -8.19 -13.72
C THR A 390 0.24 -9.05 -14.32
N ASN A 391 -0.83 -8.42 -14.81
CA ASN A 391 -1.97 -9.10 -15.43
C ASN A 391 -2.49 -10.28 -14.57
N GLY A 392 -2.53 -10.08 -13.24
CA GLY A 392 -3.01 -11.08 -12.29
C GLY A 392 -2.05 -12.23 -11.97
N LYS A 393 -0.76 -12.18 -12.32
CA LYS A 393 0.22 -13.27 -12.06
C LYS A 393 0.22 -13.82 -10.61
N TYR A 394 -0.03 -12.95 -9.65
CA TYR A 394 -0.05 -13.29 -8.22
C TYR A 394 -1.45 -13.53 -7.66
N LEU A 395 -2.49 -13.23 -8.43
CA LEU A 395 -3.88 -13.27 -8.01
C LEU A 395 -4.53 -14.56 -8.51
N VAL A 396 -5.29 -15.21 -7.63
CA VAL A 396 -6.10 -16.37 -7.97
C VAL A 396 -7.56 -16.00 -7.67
N PRO A 397 -8.37 -15.67 -8.69
CA PRO A 397 -9.79 -15.37 -8.47
C PRO A 397 -10.52 -16.63 -7.99
N ILE A 398 -11.35 -16.48 -6.96
CA ILE A 398 -12.15 -17.57 -6.38
C ILE A 398 -13.62 -17.19 -6.24
N SER A 399 -14.51 -18.17 -6.43
CA SER A 399 -15.97 -18.01 -6.32
C SER A 399 -16.67 -19.21 -5.68
N ASP A 400 -15.98 -20.35 -5.54
CA ASP A 400 -16.49 -21.61 -4.99
C ASP A 400 -16.83 -21.51 -3.50
N TYR A 401 -16.16 -20.61 -2.77
CA TYR A 401 -16.43 -20.36 -1.36
C TYR A 401 -17.88 -19.95 -1.05
N LEU A 402 -18.66 -19.45 -2.02
CA LEU A 402 -20.03 -19.00 -1.79
C LEU A 402 -20.98 -20.14 -1.39
N GLU A 403 -20.66 -21.37 -1.77
CA GLU A 403 -21.44 -22.56 -1.40
C GLU A 403 -21.18 -22.98 0.05
N ASP A 404 -19.92 -22.88 0.50
CA ASP A 404 -19.49 -23.30 1.83
C ASP A 404 -19.54 -22.18 2.88
N ILE A 405 -19.30 -20.93 2.47
CA ILE A 405 -19.09 -19.77 3.34
C ILE A 405 -19.88 -18.57 2.77
N PRO A 406 -21.08 -18.29 3.29
CA PRO A 406 -21.84 -17.14 2.84
C PRO A 406 -21.11 -15.84 3.19
N SER A 407 -21.25 -14.83 2.33
CA SER A 407 -20.56 -13.53 2.50
C SER A 407 -20.92 -12.85 3.83
N THR A 408 -22.14 -13.07 4.31
CA THR A 408 -22.66 -12.63 5.61
C THR A 408 -23.06 -13.83 6.47
N HIS A 409 -22.52 -13.91 7.69
CA HIS A 409 -22.87 -14.97 8.63
C HIS A 409 -22.76 -14.48 10.08
N LYS A 410 -23.37 -15.23 11.02
CA LYS A 410 -23.29 -14.95 12.46
C LYS A 410 -22.10 -15.68 13.11
N LYS A 411 -21.82 -15.34 14.37
CA LYS A 411 -20.71 -15.94 15.16
C LYS A 411 -20.84 -17.45 15.38
N ASP A 412 -22.08 -17.96 15.34
CA ASP A 412 -22.48 -19.35 15.53
C ASP A 412 -22.58 -20.15 14.21
N PHE A 413 -22.15 -19.56 13.09
CA PHE A 413 -22.13 -20.23 11.79
C PHE A 413 -21.42 -21.59 11.84
N GLU A 414 -22.07 -22.62 11.32
CA GLU A 414 -21.51 -23.98 11.19
C GLU A 414 -20.79 -24.15 9.86
N LEU A 415 -19.50 -24.44 9.93
CA LEU A 415 -18.66 -24.70 8.76
C LEU A 415 -18.57 -26.22 8.54
N LEU A 416 -19.37 -26.73 7.60
CA LEU A 416 -19.46 -28.17 7.31
C LEU A 416 -18.28 -28.66 6.46
N SER A 417 -17.83 -27.83 5.54
CA SER A 417 -16.74 -28.10 4.59
C SER A 417 -15.96 -26.83 4.32
N ILE A 418 -14.78 -26.99 3.72
CA ILE A 418 -14.00 -25.89 3.15
C ILE A 418 -13.94 -26.03 1.62
N PRO A 419 -13.86 -24.91 0.89
CA PRO A 419 -13.90 -24.91 -0.58
C PRO A 419 -12.64 -25.53 -1.21
N GLU A 420 -12.77 -26.03 -2.45
CA GLU A 420 -11.66 -26.63 -3.20
C GLU A 420 -10.50 -25.65 -3.39
N SER A 421 -10.80 -24.37 -3.59
CA SER A 421 -9.78 -23.33 -3.68
C SER A 421 -8.95 -23.18 -2.41
N LEU A 422 -9.49 -23.47 -1.22
CA LEU A 422 -8.72 -23.48 0.02
C LEU A 422 -7.83 -24.74 0.12
N TYR A 423 -8.32 -25.90 -0.31
CA TYR A 423 -7.48 -27.10 -0.44
C TYR A 423 -6.30 -26.87 -1.39
N GLU A 424 -6.56 -26.22 -2.53
CA GLU A 424 -5.52 -25.85 -3.50
C GLU A 424 -4.50 -24.87 -2.89
N ALA A 425 -4.95 -23.84 -2.19
CA ALA A 425 -4.07 -22.88 -1.53
C ALA A 425 -3.14 -23.55 -0.50
N MET A 426 -3.65 -24.53 0.27
CA MET A 426 -2.82 -25.32 1.19
C MET A 426 -1.77 -26.17 0.46
N ARG A 427 -2.15 -26.79 -0.67
CA ARG A 427 -1.19 -27.53 -1.53
C ARG A 427 -0.11 -26.61 -2.10
N VAL A 428 -0.48 -25.42 -2.56
CA VAL A 428 0.48 -24.38 -3.01
C VAL A 428 1.44 -23.99 -1.88
N PHE A 429 0.97 -23.87 -0.65
CA PHE A 429 1.84 -23.56 0.49
C PHE A 429 2.86 -24.68 0.78
N VAL A 430 2.43 -25.95 0.76
CA VAL A 430 3.33 -27.11 0.90
C VAL A 430 4.40 -27.11 -0.19
N LEU A 431 4.00 -26.86 -1.45
CA LEU A 431 4.93 -26.72 -2.57
C LEU A 431 5.91 -25.57 -2.33
N ASN A 432 5.44 -24.41 -1.88
CA ASN A 432 6.28 -23.24 -1.61
C ASN A 432 7.36 -23.50 -0.57
N VAL A 433 7.03 -24.18 0.53
CA VAL A 433 8.00 -24.54 1.58
C VAL A 433 9.13 -25.39 0.98
N ALA A 434 8.78 -26.39 0.17
CA ALA A 434 9.74 -27.28 -0.45
C ALA A 434 10.58 -26.58 -1.54
N ILE A 435 9.96 -25.78 -2.41
CA ILE A 435 10.66 -24.99 -3.44
C ILE A 435 11.64 -24.02 -2.78
N ARG A 436 11.22 -23.32 -1.72
CA ARG A 436 12.11 -22.40 -0.99
C ARG A 436 13.29 -23.11 -0.34
N LYS A 437 13.10 -24.33 0.19
CA LYS A 437 14.20 -25.17 0.68
C LYS A 437 15.18 -25.53 -0.43
N LEU A 438 14.70 -26.00 -1.58
CA LEU A 438 15.55 -26.29 -2.75
C LEU A 438 16.31 -25.03 -3.21
N ARG A 439 15.68 -23.87 -3.08
CA ARG A 439 16.29 -22.56 -3.33
C ARG A 439 17.32 -22.12 -2.28
N GLY A 440 17.59 -22.93 -1.25
CA GLY A 440 18.54 -22.63 -0.19
C GLY A 440 18.00 -21.71 0.91
N GLN A 441 16.68 -21.54 1.00
CA GLN A 441 15.99 -20.76 2.05
C GLN A 441 15.34 -21.67 3.11
N GLY A 442 15.88 -22.87 3.33
CA GLY A 442 15.36 -23.81 4.32
C GLY A 442 15.51 -23.34 5.78
N ASP A 443 16.33 -22.32 6.03
CA ASP A 443 16.56 -21.64 7.31
C ASP A 443 15.67 -20.41 7.51
N LYS A 444 14.83 -20.06 6.52
CA LYS A 444 13.91 -18.90 6.59
C LYS A 444 12.50 -19.35 6.95
N HIS A 445 11.75 -18.47 7.62
CA HIS A 445 10.33 -18.69 7.91
C HIS A 445 9.49 -18.76 6.62
N ASN A 446 8.40 -19.53 6.66
CA ASN A 446 7.36 -19.60 5.64
C ASN A 446 6.00 -19.41 6.30
N SER A 447 5.13 -18.61 5.71
CA SER A 447 3.75 -18.50 6.18
C SER A 447 2.71 -18.51 5.08
N MET A 448 1.53 -19.03 5.45
CA MET A 448 0.28 -18.90 4.74
C MET A 448 -0.72 -18.19 5.64
N LEU A 449 -1.50 -17.27 5.10
CA LEU A 449 -2.56 -16.57 5.81
C LEU A 449 -3.94 -17.05 5.34
N ILE A 450 -4.80 -17.47 6.26
CA ILE A 450 -6.22 -17.72 6.03
C ILE A 450 -7.02 -16.64 6.77
N HIS A 451 -7.61 -15.74 5.99
CA HIS A 451 -8.41 -14.60 6.45
C HIS A 451 -9.83 -14.69 5.87
N ALA A 452 -10.61 -15.62 6.42
CA ALA A 452 -11.94 -15.93 5.89
C ALA A 452 -13.07 -15.14 6.57
N THR A 453 -12.95 -14.86 7.88
CA THR A 453 -14.04 -14.29 8.68
C THR A 453 -13.52 -13.44 9.84
N ARG A 454 -14.38 -12.60 10.42
CA ARG A 454 -14.06 -11.79 11.61
C ARG A 454 -14.26 -12.53 12.93
N PHE A 455 -15.07 -13.59 12.95
CA PHE A 455 -15.48 -14.24 14.20
C PHE A 455 -14.50 -15.31 14.64
N THR A 456 -13.91 -15.12 15.82
CA THR A 456 -12.97 -16.07 16.45
C THR A 456 -13.54 -17.48 16.55
N ALA A 457 -14.83 -17.62 16.92
CA ALA A 457 -15.48 -18.93 17.03
C ALA A 457 -15.49 -19.70 15.71
N VAL A 458 -15.52 -19.01 14.57
CA VAL A 458 -15.49 -19.64 13.25
C VAL A 458 -14.05 -19.96 12.82
N HIS A 459 -13.04 -19.21 13.30
CA HIS A 459 -11.62 -19.56 13.08
C HIS A 459 -11.28 -20.95 13.60
N GLN A 460 -11.81 -21.33 14.76
CA GLN A 460 -11.61 -22.68 15.34
C GLN A 460 -12.16 -23.80 14.45
N LYS A 461 -13.25 -23.51 13.73
CA LYS A 461 -13.83 -24.47 12.77
C LYS A 461 -12.96 -24.59 11.53
N PHE A 462 -12.42 -23.47 11.02
CA PHE A 462 -11.40 -23.51 9.97
C PHE A 462 -10.15 -24.28 10.41
N TYR A 463 -9.68 -24.05 11.64
CA TYR A 463 -8.54 -24.76 12.20
C TYR A 463 -8.74 -26.27 12.12
N PHE A 464 -9.89 -26.76 12.56
CA PHE A 464 -10.20 -28.20 12.53
C PHE A 464 -10.13 -28.79 11.11
N HIS A 465 -10.75 -28.15 10.12
CA HIS A 465 -10.73 -28.63 8.73
C HIS A 465 -9.33 -28.58 8.09
N VAL A 466 -8.59 -27.49 8.35
CA VAL A 466 -7.22 -27.30 7.86
C VAL A 466 -6.28 -28.33 8.49
N ASP A 467 -6.38 -28.56 9.79
CA ASP A 467 -5.59 -29.54 10.54
C ASP A 467 -5.81 -30.96 10.03
N ASN A 468 -7.06 -31.39 9.91
CA ASN A 468 -7.39 -32.71 9.37
C ASN A 468 -6.82 -32.95 7.97
N TYR A 469 -6.88 -31.95 7.09
CA TYR A 469 -6.35 -32.07 5.74
C TYR A 469 -4.82 -32.15 5.72
N ILE A 470 -4.14 -31.29 6.48
CA ILE A 470 -2.67 -31.27 6.55
C ILE A 470 -2.12 -32.55 7.20
N GLU A 471 -2.76 -33.07 8.24
CA GLU A 471 -2.39 -34.35 8.86
C GLU A 471 -2.61 -35.54 7.91
N SER A 472 -3.67 -35.49 7.10
CA SER A 472 -3.88 -36.48 6.03
C SER A 472 -2.79 -36.41 4.95
N LEU A 473 -2.40 -35.20 4.55
CA LEU A 473 -1.29 -34.98 3.62
C LEU A 473 0.04 -35.48 4.17
N LYS A 474 0.38 -35.14 5.43
CA LYS A 474 1.59 -35.63 6.12
C LYS A 474 1.66 -37.15 6.08
N SER A 475 0.59 -37.81 6.54
CA SER A 475 0.52 -39.27 6.61
C SER A 475 0.73 -39.93 5.24
N ASN A 476 0.10 -39.40 4.18
CA ASN A 476 0.24 -39.93 2.82
C ASN A 476 1.63 -39.68 2.22
N ILE A 477 2.19 -38.48 2.41
CA ILE A 477 3.51 -38.13 1.90
C ILE A 477 4.60 -38.98 2.57
N ILE A 478 4.52 -39.19 3.88
CA ILE A 478 5.48 -40.02 4.61
C ILE A 478 5.35 -41.49 4.20
N ALA A 479 4.13 -42.00 4.04
CA ALA A 479 3.91 -43.40 3.67
C ALA A 479 4.32 -43.72 2.22
N TYR A 480 3.96 -42.85 1.27
CA TYR A 480 4.04 -43.16 -0.17
C TYR A 480 5.05 -42.31 -0.94
N GLY A 481 5.45 -41.14 -0.42
CA GLY A 481 6.25 -40.15 -1.15
C GLY A 481 7.65 -40.60 -1.55
N SER A 482 8.18 -41.67 -0.92
CA SER A 482 9.48 -42.26 -1.25
C SER A 482 9.40 -43.57 -2.06
N LEU A 483 8.19 -44.00 -2.43
CA LEU A 483 7.99 -45.22 -3.22
C LEU A 483 8.18 -44.97 -4.74
N PRO A 484 8.33 -46.02 -5.56
CA PRO A 484 8.15 -45.91 -7.00
C PRO A 484 6.70 -45.50 -7.34
N ASN A 485 6.53 -44.53 -8.24
CA ASN A 485 5.24 -43.94 -8.65
C ASN A 485 4.31 -43.45 -7.51
N PRO A 486 4.74 -42.52 -6.62
CA PRO A 486 3.93 -42.07 -5.48
C PRO A 486 2.54 -41.51 -5.84
N SER A 487 2.42 -40.85 -6.99
CA SER A 487 1.17 -40.24 -7.44
C SER A 487 0.11 -41.28 -7.83
N GLU A 488 0.51 -42.49 -8.24
CA GLU A 488 -0.44 -43.58 -8.52
C GLU A 488 -0.94 -44.26 -7.23
N GLN A 489 -0.17 -44.14 -6.13
CA GLN A 489 -0.46 -44.77 -4.84
C GLN A 489 -1.32 -43.88 -3.92
N SER A 490 -1.31 -42.56 -4.14
CA SER A 490 -2.06 -41.60 -3.31
C SER A 490 -2.68 -40.51 -4.16
N SER A 491 -4.00 -40.40 -4.12
CA SER A 491 -4.74 -39.32 -4.77
C SER A 491 -4.31 -37.94 -4.26
N LEU A 492 -3.92 -37.81 -2.99
CA LEU A 492 -3.43 -36.55 -2.43
C LEU A 492 -2.07 -36.13 -3.03
N ILE A 493 -1.18 -37.10 -3.28
CA ILE A 493 0.09 -36.82 -3.97
C ILE A 493 -0.17 -36.46 -5.44
N GLN A 494 -1.13 -37.12 -6.09
CA GLN A 494 -1.57 -36.74 -7.43
C GLN A 494 -2.11 -35.29 -7.43
N SER A 495 -2.99 -34.92 -6.51
CA SER A 495 -3.52 -33.54 -6.43
C SER A 495 -2.42 -32.50 -6.16
N LEU A 496 -1.38 -32.83 -5.39
CA LEU A 496 -0.20 -31.98 -5.23
C LEU A 496 0.55 -31.79 -6.55
N LYS A 497 0.73 -32.87 -7.33
CA LYS A 497 1.36 -32.84 -8.65
C LYS A 497 0.54 -31.99 -9.63
N ASP A 498 -0.78 -32.19 -9.66
CA ASP A 498 -1.69 -31.42 -10.51
C ASP A 498 -1.64 -29.93 -10.16
N THR A 499 -1.61 -29.62 -8.86
CA THR A 499 -1.47 -28.22 -8.38
C THR A 499 -0.12 -27.63 -8.79
N PHE A 500 0.96 -28.41 -8.72
CA PHE A 500 2.28 -27.99 -9.16
C PHE A 500 2.30 -27.66 -10.66
N GLU A 501 1.75 -28.55 -11.47
CA GLU A 501 1.64 -28.36 -12.92
C GLU A 501 0.79 -27.13 -13.24
N LEU A 502 -0.39 -27.00 -12.63
CA LEU A 502 -1.30 -25.87 -12.84
C LEU A 502 -0.68 -24.51 -12.49
N ARG A 503 -0.06 -24.38 -11.30
CA ARG A 503 0.31 -23.07 -10.74
C ARG A 503 1.74 -22.63 -11.06
N TYR A 504 2.61 -23.56 -11.43
CA TYR A 504 4.02 -23.28 -11.74
C TYR A 504 4.40 -23.55 -13.20
N LEU A 505 3.40 -23.72 -14.08
CA LEU A 505 3.58 -23.74 -15.54
C LEU A 505 4.30 -22.49 -16.08
N THR A 506 4.10 -21.33 -15.45
CA THR A 506 4.62 -20.02 -15.89
C THR A 506 5.94 -19.61 -15.23
N LEU A 507 6.53 -20.47 -14.39
CA LEU A 507 7.91 -20.26 -13.98
C LEU A 507 8.82 -20.41 -15.20
N GLU A 508 9.86 -19.57 -15.30
CA GLU A 508 10.92 -19.76 -16.30
C GLU A 508 11.43 -21.21 -16.21
N GLU A 509 11.64 -21.89 -17.35
CA GLU A 509 11.97 -23.33 -17.38
C GLU A 509 13.17 -23.65 -16.49
N ASP A 510 14.16 -22.78 -16.52
CA ASP A 510 15.39 -22.84 -15.71
C ASP A 510 15.16 -22.75 -14.19
N ALA A 511 14.04 -22.16 -13.76
CA ALA A 511 13.69 -21.95 -12.35
C ALA A 511 12.69 -22.98 -11.80
N LYS A 512 12.19 -23.88 -12.65
CA LYS A 512 11.19 -24.89 -12.29
C LYS A 512 11.87 -26.16 -11.75
N PRO A 513 11.59 -26.58 -10.50
CA PRO A 513 12.20 -27.79 -9.96
C PRO A 513 11.63 -29.04 -10.64
N ILE A 514 12.47 -30.07 -10.74
CA ILE A 514 12.05 -31.41 -11.18
C ILE A 514 11.10 -31.98 -10.12
N TRP A 515 9.99 -32.59 -10.55
CA TRP A 515 8.96 -33.12 -9.63
C TRP A 515 9.52 -34.12 -8.61
N SER A 516 10.46 -34.99 -9.01
CA SER A 516 11.09 -35.95 -8.09
C SER A 516 11.85 -35.26 -6.95
N ASP A 517 12.63 -34.23 -7.28
CA ASP A 517 13.43 -33.49 -6.31
C ASP A 517 12.53 -32.66 -5.39
N LEU A 518 11.47 -32.09 -5.99
CA LEU A 518 10.44 -31.37 -5.24
C LEU A 518 9.74 -32.30 -4.26
N LEU A 519 9.30 -33.49 -4.69
CA LEU A 519 8.65 -34.47 -3.83
C LEU A 519 9.57 -34.94 -2.70
N GLY A 520 10.85 -35.22 -3.00
CA GLY A 520 11.85 -35.53 -1.97
C GLY A 520 12.02 -34.39 -0.96
N SER A 521 12.02 -33.14 -1.42
CA SER A 521 12.03 -31.98 -0.53
C SER A 521 10.73 -31.86 0.30
N ILE A 522 9.56 -32.12 -0.29
CA ILE A 522 8.28 -32.13 0.44
C ILE A 522 8.32 -33.18 1.56
N VAL A 523 8.73 -34.42 1.26
CA VAL A 523 8.87 -35.49 2.28
C VAL A 523 9.74 -35.03 3.44
N SER A 524 10.84 -34.33 3.17
CA SER A 524 11.76 -33.83 4.21
C SER A 524 11.28 -32.59 4.98
N THR A 525 10.16 -31.97 4.58
CA THR A 525 9.67 -30.71 5.16
C THR A 525 8.23 -30.77 5.66
N ILE A 526 7.43 -31.75 5.24
CA ILE A 526 5.99 -31.79 5.54
C ILE A 526 5.68 -31.80 7.04
N GLU A 527 6.49 -32.50 7.83
CA GLU A 527 6.39 -32.56 9.30
C GLU A 527 6.69 -31.23 10.00
N SER A 528 7.41 -30.33 9.34
CA SER A 528 7.72 -29.00 9.90
C SER A 528 6.55 -28.02 9.81
N ILE A 529 5.50 -28.35 9.06
CA ILE A 529 4.34 -27.47 8.87
C ILE A 529 3.44 -27.54 10.10
N VAL A 530 3.18 -26.36 10.66
CA VAL A 530 2.34 -26.17 11.84
C VAL A 530 1.17 -25.25 11.54
N ILE A 531 0.06 -25.43 12.24
CA ILE A 531 -1.12 -24.56 12.13
C ILE A 531 -1.24 -23.73 13.40
N ARG A 532 -1.55 -22.44 13.26
CA ARG A 532 -1.63 -21.49 14.37
C ARG A 532 -2.86 -20.59 14.24
N GLU A 533 -3.56 -20.41 15.35
CA GLU A 533 -4.66 -19.46 15.47
C GLU A 533 -4.14 -18.14 16.08
N VAL A 534 -4.58 -17.00 15.54
CA VAL A 534 -4.19 -15.67 16.04
C VAL A 534 -5.42 -14.91 16.51
N HIS A 535 -5.78 -15.13 17.77
CA HIS A 535 -6.81 -14.40 18.52
C HIS A 535 -6.47 -14.38 20.03
N GLN A 536 -7.29 -13.71 20.85
CA GLN A 536 -7.04 -13.57 22.29
C GLN A 536 -7.08 -14.93 23.03
N ASP A 537 -8.03 -15.80 22.67
CA ASP A 537 -8.19 -17.12 23.30
C ASP A 537 -7.33 -18.26 22.71
N LYS A 538 -6.21 -17.93 22.07
CA LYS A 538 -5.37 -18.94 21.38
C LYS A 538 -4.69 -19.88 22.38
N LYS A 539 -4.45 -21.13 21.97
CA LYS A 539 -3.75 -22.13 22.79
C LYS A 539 -2.23 -22.01 22.72
N ILE A 540 -1.69 -21.64 21.56
CA ILE A 540 -0.24 -21.58 21.29
C ILE A 540 0.07 -20.30 20.52
N ASP A 541 1.05 -19.54 20.99
CA ASP A 541 1.53 -18.35 20.29
C ASP A 541 2.26 -18.70 18.99
N LEU A 542 2.04 -17.89 17.97
CA LEU A 542 2.91 -17.88 16.79
C LEU A 542 4.20 -17.14 17.15
N GLU A 543 5.32 -17.83 17.11
CA GLU A 543 6.65 -17.29 17.39
C GLU A 543 7.58 -17.53 16.19
N TYR A 544 8.29 -16.47 15.81
CA TYR A 544 9.37 -16.53 14.84
C TYR A 544 10.69 -16.40 15.61
N ARG A 545 11.55 -17.42 15.49
CA ARG A 545 12.84 -17.48 16.19
C ARG A 545 13.97 -17.45 15.18
N ILE A 546 14.99 -16.64 15.43
CA ILE A 546 16.17 -16.53 14.56
C ILE A 546 16.86 -17.89 14.39
N GLU A 547 16.90 -18.70 15.45
CA GLU A 547 17.59 -19.99 15.46
C GLU A 547 16.85 -21.11 14.72
N ARG A 548 15.53 -20.97 14.48
CA ARG A 548 14.73 -22.05 13.93
C ARG A 548 13.61 -21.54 13.01
N PRO A 549 13.56 -21.97 11.74
CA PRO A 549 12.52 -21.57 10.82
C PRO A 549 11.16 -22.10 11.28
N THR A 550 10.11 -21.35 10.95
CA THR A 550 8.72 -21.67 11.27
C THR A 550 7.96 -21.73 9.96
N ASN A 551 7.34 -22.88 9.66
CA ASN A 551 6.48 -23.07 8.49
C ASN A 551 5.03 -23.11 8.97
N ALA A 552 4.35 -21.95 8.97
CA ALA A 552 3.07 -21.79 9.63
C ALA A 552 1.90 -21.50 8.66
N ILE A 553 0.82 -22.26 8.78
CA ILE A 553 -0.50 -21.85 8.28
C ILE A 553 -1.19 -21.09 9.42
N VAL A 554 -1.48 -19.83 9.17
CA VAL A 554 -2.00 -18.89 10.18
C VAL A 554 -3.45 -18.57 9.88
N ILE A 555 -4.32 -18.83 10.85
CA ILE A 555 -5.76 -18.59 10.75
C ILE A 555 -6.13 -17.47 11.72
N GLY A 556 -6.83 -16.45 11.24
CA GLY A 556 -7.35 -15.41 12.12
C GLY A 556 -8.10 -14.28 11.42
N GLY A 557 -8.53 -13.32 12.24
CA GLY A 557 -9.45 -12.25 11.82
C GLY A 557 -8.86 -10.86 12.07
N THR A 558 -9.51 -10.06 12.91
CA THR A 558 -9.16 -8.66 13.14
C THR A 558 -7.75 -8.47 13.72
N SER A 559 -7.28 -9.38 14.58
CA SER A 559 -5.92 -9.34 15.13
C SER A 559 -4.81 -9.48 14.07
N LEU A 560 -5.10 -10.07 12.91
CA LEU A 560 -4.18 -10.17 11.77
C LEU A 560 -4.30 -8.95 10.82
N SER A 561 -5.41 -8.21 10.91
CA SER A 561 -5.61 -7.01 10.08
C SER A 561 -4.76 -5.83 10.51
N ARG A 562 -4.28 -5.78 11.77
CA ARG A 562 -3.39 -4.71 12.27
C ARG A 562 -2.21 -5.28 13.05
N GLY A 563 -1.02 -5.07 12.49
CA GLY A 563 0.27 -5.14 13.18
C GLY A 563 0.73 -6.49 13.71
N TYR A 564 0.31 -7.56 13.05
CA TYR A 564 0.99 -8.84 13.12
C TYR A 564 1.87 -9.00 11.87
N THR A 565 3.18 -9.11 12.03
CA THR A 565 4.09 -9.34 10.90
C THR A 565 4.15 -10.84 10.62
N LEU A 566 3.83 -11.25 9.38
CA LEU A 566 3.91 -12.64 8.93
C LEU A 566 5.20 -12.82 8.12
N GLU A 567 6.23 -13.34 8.77
CA GLU A 567 7.51 -13.61 8.12
C GLU A 567 7.34 -14.71 7.05
N GLY A 568 7.91 -14.47 5.87
CA GLY A 568 7.89 -15.45 4.78
C GLY A 568 6.51 -15.70 4.16
N LEU A 569 5.59 -14.74 4.20
CA LEU A 569 4.23 -14.90 3.67
C LEU A 569 4.27 -15.15 2.15
N SER A 570 3.85 -16.34 1.74
CA SER A 570 3.86 -16.80 0.34
C SER A 570 2.48 -17.17 -0.20
N VAL A 571 1.53 -17.53 0.66
CA VAL A 571 0.14 -17.82 0.24
C VAL A 571 -0.83 -17.02 1.12
N SER A 572 -1.83 -16.42 0.51
CA SER A 572 -2.90 -15.72 1.23
C SER A 572 -4.25 -16.14 0.69
N TYR A 573 -5.16 -16.58 1.56
CA TYR A 573 -6.53 -16.92 1.24
C TYR A 573 -7.45 -15.96 1.97
N PHE A 574 -8.12 -15.08 1.23
CA PHE A 574 -8.70 -13.87 1.78
C PHE A 574 -10.12 -13.65 1.24
N LEU A 575 -11.12 -13.77 2.14
CA LEU A 575 -12.54 -13.66 1.80
C LEU A 575 -13.23 -12.43 2.41
N ARG A 576 -12.56 -11.72 3.34
CA ARG A 576 -13.19 -10.59 4.02
C ARG A 576 -13.30 -9.37 3.11
N ASN A 577 -14.53 -9.00 2.76
CA ASN A 577 -14.80 -7.79 2.00
C ASN A 577 -14.90 -6.55 2.91
N THR A 578 -14.34 -5.44 2.47
CA THR A 578 -14.58 -4.10 3.01
C THR A 578 -14.51 -3.09 1.88
N VAL A 579 -15.30 -2.03 1.97
CA VAL A 579 -15.29 -0.92 1.00
C VAL A 579 -14.35 0.21 1.42
N PHE A 580 -13.79 0.16 2.64
CA PHE A 580 -12.98 1.23 3.20
C PHE A 580 -11.50 1.06 2.87
N TYR A 581 -10.91 2.15 2.37
CA TYR A 581 -9.54 2.19 1.86
C TYR A 581 -8.50 1.89 2.93
N ASP A 582 -8.61 2.52 4.10
CA ASP A 582 -7.69 2.37 5.24
C ASP A 582 -7.63 0.90 5.70
N THR A 583 -8.79 0.30 5.89
CA THR A 583 -8.93 -1.05 6.41
C THR A 583 -8.41 -2.06 5.39
N LEU A 584 -8.75 -1.89 4.12
CA LEU A 584 -8.36 -2.80 3.05
C LEU A 584 -6.83 -2.77 2.81
N MET A 585 -6.23 -1.57 2.81
CA MET A 585 -4.77 -1.43 2.65
C MET A 585 -4.00 -2.00 3.82
N GLN A 586 -4.48 -1.81 5.05
CA GLN A 586 -3.83 -2.36 6.26
C GLN A 586 -3.93 -3.89 6.32
N MET A 587 -4.93 -4.49 5.67
CA MET A 587 -5.11 -5.94 5.61
C MET A 587 -4.18 -6.64 4.61
N GLY A 588 -3.63 -5.91 3.63
CA GLY A 588 -2.73 -6.46 2.60
C GLY A 588 -1.35 -6.82 3.16
N ARG A 589 -1.22 -7.96 3.84
CA ARG A 589 0.06 -8.44 4.42
C ARG A 589 1.04 -8.99 3.38
N TRP A 590 0.59 -9.15 2.14
CA TRP A 590 1.38 -9.61 1.01
C TRP A 590 2.28 -8.54 0.38
N PHE A 591 2.22 -7.29 0.83
CA PHE A 591 3.17 -6.25 0.44
C PHE A 591 4.54 -6.45 1.11
N GLY A 592 5.55 -5.69 0.68
CA GLY A 592 6.89 -5.71 1.28
C GLY A 592 7.87 -6.68 0.61
N TYR A 593 9.13 -6.68 1.03
CA TYR A 593 10.20 -7.42 0.34
C TYR A 593 9.98 -8.94 0.31
N ARG A 594 10.25 -9.59 -0.83
CA ARG A 594 10.06 -11.04 -1.09
C ARG A 594 11.25 -11.65 -1.84
N ILE A 595 12.46 -11.35 -1.35
CA ILE A 595 13.74 -11.69 -2.02
C ILE A 595 13.84 -13.21 -2.23
N GLY A 596 13.98 -13.63 -3.50
CA GLY A 596 14.17 -15.04 -3.89
C GLY A 596 12.90 -15.92 -3.89
N TYR A 597 11.73 -15.38 -3.54
CA TYR A 597 10.47 -16.15 -3.55
C TYR A 597 9.22 -15.36 -3.99
N GLN A 598 9.37 -14.13 -4.49
CA GLN A 598 8.27 -13.29 -4.97
C GLN A 598 7.42 -13.99 -6.05
N ASP A 599 8.06 -14.77 -6.92
CA ASP A 599 7.43 -15.54 -8.00
C ASP A 599 6.51 -16.66 -7.49
N LEU A 600 6.71 -17.12 -6.26
CA LEU A 600 5.93 -18.16 -5.60
C LEU A 600 4.68 -17.60 -4.90
N CYS A 601 4.56 -16.28 -4.78
CA CYS A 601 3.45 -15.66 -4.06
C CYS A 601 2.11 -15.90 -4.80
N LYS A 602 1.09 -16.36 -4.05
CA LYS A 602 -0.28 -16.52 -4.55
C LYS A 602 -1.31 -15.96 -3.55
N ILE A 603 -2.24 -15.17 -4.07
CA ILE A 603 -3.29 -14.52 -3.28
C ILE A 603 -4.65 -14.93 -3.85
N TYR A 604 -5.35 -15.77 -3.10
CA TYR A 604 -6.69 -16.25 -3.38
C TYR A 604 -7.70 -15.27 -2.81
N MET A 605 -8.51 -14.67 -3.68
CA MET A 605 -9.53 -13.69 -3.29
C MET A 605 -10.64 -13.61 -4.35
N SER A 606 -11.81 -13.12 -3.96
CA SER A 606 -12.92 -12.95 -4.91
C SER A 606 -12.64 -11.86 -5.93
N GLU A 607 -13.23 -11.97 -7.12
CA GLU A 607 -13.06 -10.98 -8.19
C GLU A 607 -13.49 -9.58 -7.76
N THR A 608 -14.59 -9.46 -7.00
CA THR A 608 -15.03 -8.19 -6.41
C THR A 608 -13.95 -7.55 -5.55
N MET A 609 -13.18 -8.36 -4.84
CA MET A 609 -12.15 -7.84 -3.94
C MET A 609 -10.86 -7.48 -4.68
N ILE A 610 -10.44 -8.32 -5.65
CA ILE A 610 -9.41 -7.93 -6.63
C ILE A 610 -9.79 -6.56 -7.18
N ASP A 611 -11.07 -6.40 -7.47
CA ASP A 611 -11.55 -5.18 -8.06
C ASP A 611 -11.45 -3.97 -7.13
N ASN A 612 -11.89 -4.13 -5.88
CA ASN A 612 -11.80 -3.10 -4.85
C ASN A 612 -10.34 -2.72 -4.57
N PHE A 613 -9.43 -3.69 -4.42
CA PHE A 613 -7.99 -3.43 -4.27
C PHE A 613 -7.46 -2.61 -5.45
N ALA A 614 -7.71 -3.03 -6.69
CA ALA A 614 -7.21 -2.30 -7.86
C ALA A 614 -7.67 -0.83 -7.88
N GLN A 615 -8.94 -0.54 -7.58
CA GLN A 615 -9.46 0.83 -7.53
C GLN A 615 -8.81 1.67 -6.43
N ILE A 616 -8.59 1.06 -5.27
CA ILE A 616 -7.96 1.69 -4.11
C ILE A 616 -6.50 2.03 -4.41
N ILE A 617 -5.79 1.11 -5.05
CA ILE A 617 -4.40 1.31 -5.46
C ILE A 617 -4.28 2.38 -6.54
N GLU A 618 -5.14 2.36 -7.56
CA GLU A 618 -5.15 3.40 -8.59
C GLU A 618 -5.34 4.79 -7.97
N SER A 619 -6.31 4.94 -7.07
CA SER A 619 -6.55 6.23 -6.41
C SER A 619 -5.37 6.65 -5.50
N THR A 620 -4.71 5.70 -4.85
CA THR A 620 -3.55 5.99 -3.99
C THR A 620 -2.33 6.38 -4.83
N GLU A 621 -2.14 5.77 -6.00
CA GLU A 621 -1.11 6.17 -6.95
C GLU A 621 -1.40 7.53 -7.58
N ASP A 622 -2.66 7.83 -7.90
CA ASP A 622 -3.09 9.15 -8.36
C ASP A 622 -2.80 10.23 -7.32
N LEU A 623 -3.03 9.92 -6.04
CA LEU A 623 -2.70 10.78 -4.90
C LEU A 623 -1.19 11.06 -4.80
N MET A 624 -0.35 10.04 -4.95
CA MET A 624 1.11 10.21 -4.95
C MET A 624 1.58 11.05 -6.15
N LEU A 625 0.92 10.94 -7.30
CA LEU A 625 1.18 11.81 -8.46
C LEU A 625 0.71 13.25 -8.21
N ASP A 626 -0.38 13.45 -7.48
CA ASP A 626 -0.85 14.79 -7.08
C ASP A 626 0.17 15.45 -6.14
N PHE A 627 0.75 14.71 -5.20
CA PHE A 627 1.83 15.23 -4.37
C PHE A 627 3.01 15.76 -5.20
N LYS A 628 3.46 15.00 -6.21
CA LYS A 628 4.52 15.42 -7.15
C LYS A 628 4.16 16.70 -7.90
N MET A 629 2.93 16.78 -8.40
CA MET A 629 2.46 17.94 -9.14
C MET A 629 2.36 19.18 -8.24
N MET A 630 1.88 19.03 -7.01
CA MET A 630 1.77 20.10 -6.04
C MET A 630 3.11 20.66 -5.61
N ALA A 631 4.07 19.78 -5.30
CA ALA A 631 5.44 20.18 -4.99
C ALA A 631 6.05 21.01 -6.14
N LYS A 632 5.87 20.56 -7.39
CA LYS A 632 6.33 21.28 -8.59
C LYS A 632 5.67 22.66 -8.74
N LEU A 633 4.40 22.77 -8.37
CA LEU A 633 3.62 24.02 -8.40
C LEU A 633 3.76 24.87 -7.13
N LYS A 634 4.60 24.46 -6.16
CA LYS A 634 4.77 25.11 -4.86
C LYS A 634 3.47 25.34 -4.09
N ARG A 635 2.53 24.40 -4.23
CA ARG A 635 1.27 24.40 -3.47
C ARG A 635 1.53 24.00 -2.02
N THR A 636 0.59 24.33 -1.14
CA THR A 636 0.67 24.04 0.29
C THR A 636 -0.13 22.80 0.68
N PRO A 637 0.06 22.23 1.90
CA PRO A 637 -0.80 21.17 2.42
C PRO A 637 -2.29 21.55 2.44
N ASN A 638 -2.64 22.81 2.69
CA ASN A 638 -4.03 23.29 2.67
C ASN A 638 -4.68 23.18 1.29
N ASP A 639 -3.96 23.58 0.23
CA ASP A 639 -4.41 23.40 -1.16
C ASP A 639 -4.70 21.91 -1.46
N PHE A 640 -3.94 21.00 -0.84
CA PHE A 640 -4.07 19.56 -1.07
C PHE A 640 -5.34 19.01 -0.45
N GLY A 641 -5.62 19.35 0.82
CA GLY A 641 -6.82 18.91 1.51
C GLY A 641 -8.09 19.24 0.72
N LEU A 642 -8.14 20.44 0.12
CA LEU A 642 -9.21 20.87 -0.77
C LEU A 642 -9.29 20.02 -2.05
N SER A 643 -8.16 19.77 -2.70
CA SER A 643 -8.09 18.96 -3.93
C SER A 643 -8.58 17.53 -3.70
N VAL A 644 -8.17 16.89 -2.60
CA VAL A 644 -8.53 15.50 -2.30
C VAL A 644 -9.98 15.38 -1.83
N LYS A 645 -10.50 16.38 -1.11
CA LYS A 645 -11.93 16.43 -0.74
C LYS A 645 -12.85 16.37 -1.95
N ASN A 646 -12.45 17.03 -3.03
CA ASN A 646 -13.20 17.05 -4.27
C ASN A 646 -12.86 15.87 -5.20
N HIS A 647 -11.97 14.94 -4.83
CA HIS A 647 -11.59 13.83 -5.71
C HIS A 647 -12.79 12.87 -5.96
N PRO A 648 -13.00 12.33 -7.17
CA PRO A 648 -14.17 11.51 -7.50
C PRO A 648 -14.44 10.30 -6.61
N ASN A 649 -13.38 9.75 -6.00
CA ASN A 649 -13.45 8.57 -5.14
C ASN A 649 -13.41 8.95 -3.63
N SER A 650 -13.45 10.23 -3.27
CA SER A 650 -13.28 10.72 -1.88
C SER A 650 -14.32 10.14 -0.90
N LEU A 651 -15.55 9.91 -1.37
CA LEU A 651 -16.62 9.23 -0.62
C LEU A 651 -16.26 7.83 -0.13
N LEU A 652 -15.47 7.07 -0.90
CA LEU A 652 -15.02 5.73 -0.50
C LEU A 652 -13.75 5.80 0.37
N GLN A 653 -13.07 6.95 0.37
CA GLN A 653 -11.77 7.17 1.00
C GLN A 653 -11.88 7.68 2.44
N VAL A 654 -13.01 8.27 2.85
CA VAL A 654 -13.14 8.95 4.15
C VAL A 654 -14.35 8.47 4.93
N THR A 655 -14.06 7.69 5.97
CA THR A 655 -14.95 7.41 7.09
C THR A 655 -14.97 8.58 8.08
N ALA A 656 -15.61 9.69 7.72
CA ALA A 656 -16.22 10.53 8.77
C ALA A 656 -17.54 9.88 9.17
N LYS A 657 -17.48 8.70 9.85
CA LYS A 657 -18.64 7.90 10.30
C LYS A 657 -19.69 8.71 11.10
N ASN A 658 -19.35 9.90 11.61
CA ASN A 658 -20.20 10.67 12.52
C ASN A 658 -20.52 12.12 12.12
N LYS A 659 -19.79 12.80 11.22
CA LYS A 659 -20.20 14.16 10.74
C LYS A 659 -21.51 14.15 9.92
N LEU A 660 -22.03 12.96 9.61
CA LEU A 660 -23.22 12.75 8.77
C LEU A 660 -24.48 12.33 9.58
N LYS A 661 -24.39 12.16 10.90
CA LYS A 661 -25.54 11.67 11.69
C LYS A 661 -26.71 12.67 11.76
N ASN A 662 -26.42 13.97 11.71
CA ASN A 662 -27.42 15.02 11.93
C ASN A 662 -27.83 15.82 10.67
N THR A 663 -27.22 15.59 9.51
CA THR A 663 -27.53 16.36 8.30
C THR A 663 -28.62 15.68 7.45
N THR A 664 -29.64 16.42 7.04
CA THR A 664 -30.74 15.94 6.17
C THR A 664 -30.35 15.86 4.69
N GLN A 665 -29.30 16.60 4.30
CA GLN A 665 -28.80 16.73 2.94
C GLN A 665 -27.26 16.75 2.97
N TYR A 666 -26.61 15.98 2.09
CA TYR A 666 -25.15 15.97 1.96
C TYR A 666 -24.76 16.44 0.56
N THR A 667 -23.97 17.52 0.48
CA THR A 667 -23.39 17.98 -0.79
C THR A 667 -22.12 17.18 -1.09
N HIS A 668 -22.14 16.39 -2.15
CA HIS A 668 -20.98 15.69 -2.67
C HIS A 668 -20.34 16.50 -3.81
N SER A 669 -19.13 16.99 -3.59
CA SER A 669 -18.33 17.67 -4.60
C SER A 669 -17.46 16.66 -5.37
N MET A 670 -17.46 16.71 -6.70
CA MET A 670 -16.60 15.90 -7.56
C MET A 670 -15.84 16.80 -8.54
N ASN A 671 -14.52 16.65 -8.58
CA ASN A 671 -13.63 17.26 -9.53
C ASN A 671 -13.36 16.29 -10.67
N LEU A 672 -13.77 16.68 -11.88
CA LEU A 672 -13.59 15.87 -13.08
C LEU A 672 -12.32 16.22 -13.87
N ASN A 673 -11.63 17.30 -13.50
CA ASN A 673 -10.44 17.84 -14.19
C ASN A 673 -9.35 16.78 -14.36
N GLY A 674 -8.92 16.56 -15.61
CA GLY A 674 -7.86 15.61 -15.95
C GLY A 674 -8.20 14.14 -15.78
N HIS A 675 -9.47 13.79 -15.54
CA HIS A 675 -9.92 12.41 -15.43
C HIS A 675 -10.57 11.89 -16.72
N LEU A 676 -10.45 10.58 -16.94
CA LEU A 676 -11.18 9.82 -17.95
C LEU A 676 -12.18 8.91 -17.23
N LYS A 677 -13.45 8.97 -17.61
CA LYS A 677 -14.53 8.11 -17.10
C LYS A 677 -15.08 7.27 -18.25
N GLU A 678 -15.24 5.97 -18.05
CA GLU A 678 -15.62 5.02 -19.11
C GLU A 678 -16.73 4.07 -18.65
N THR A 679 -17.67 3.76 -19.55
CA THR A 679 -18.67 2.73 -19.30
C THR A 679 -18.04 1.36 -19.47
N VAL A 680 -17.81 0.67 -18.36
CA VAL A 680 -17.15 -0.65 -18.35
C VAL A 680 -18.02 -1.75 -17.77
N ARG A 681 -19.21 -1.40 -17.24
CA ARG A 681 -20.25 -2.32 -16.78
C ARG A 681 -21.51 -2.13 -17.62
N PHE A 682 -22.12 -3.23 -18.04
CA PHE A 682 -23.25 -3.26 -18.97
C PHE A 682 -24.35 -4.15 -18.44
N ASN A 683 -25.61 -3.72 -18.59
CA ASN A 683 -26.76 -4.55 -18.23
C ASN A 683 -26.79 -5.80 -19.11
N LYS A 684 -27.39 -6.90 -18.64
CA LYS A 684 -27.64 -8.07 -19.48
C LYS A 684 -28.85 -7.91 -20.40
N ASP A 685 -29.72 -6.94 -20.14
CA ASP A 685 -30.91 -6.70 -20.95
C ASP A 685 -30.56 -6.07 -22.30
N ASN A 686 -30.68 -6.86 -23.37
CA ASN A 686 -30.45 -6.42 -24.74
C ASN A 686 -31.38 -5.28 -25.19
N LYS A 687 -32.54 -5.08 -24.56
CA LYS A 687 -33.41 -3.93 -24.85
C LYS A 687 -32.71 -2.61 -24.51
N ILE A 688 -31.92 -2.60 -23.43
CA ILE A 688 -31.13 -1.42 -23.03
C ILE A 688 -30.03 -1.17 -24.07
N HIS A 689 -29.36 -2.22 -24.55
CA HIS A 689 -28.35 -2.08 -25.61
C HIS A 689 -28.93 -1.51 -26.90
N GLN A 690 -30.11 -1.99 -27.33
CA GLN A 690 -30.79 -1.44 -28.51
C GLN A 690 -31.19 0.02 -28.32
N LYS A 691 -31.77 0.37 -27.17
CA LYS A 691 -32.10 1.76 -26.83
C LYS A 691 -30.87 2.66 -26.88
N ASN A 692 -29.78 2.26 -26.24
CA ASN A 692 -28.53 3.04 -26.22
C ASN A 692 -27.91 3.18 -27.61
N PHE A 693 -28.07 2.17 -28.48
CA PHE A 693 -27.60 2.23 -29.86
C PHE A 693 -28.37 3.30 -30.66
N GLU A 694 -29.69 3.35 -30.51
CA GLU A 694 -30.53 4.39 -31.13
C GLU A 694 -30.20 5.79 -30.59
N VAL A 695 -29.82 5.92 -29.32
CA VAL A 695 -29.35 7.20 -28.74
C VAL A 695 -28.06 7.68 -29.43
N ILE A 696 -27.06 6.80 -29.60
CA ILE A 696 -25.84 7.14 -30.35
C ILE A 696 -26.20 7.51 -31.80
N LYS A 697 -27.05 6.71 -32.45
CA LYS A 697 -27.43 6.93 -33.84
C LYS A 697 -28.10 8.28 -34.06
N LYS A 698 -29.01 8.64 -33.15
CA LYS A 698 -29.66 9.95 -33.15
C LYS A 698 -28.65 11.08 -32.98
N LEU A 699 -27.74 10.97 -32.01
CA LEU A 699 -26.70 11.99 -31.79
C LEU A 699 -25.87 12.21 -33.07
N ILE A 700 -25.36 11.13 -33.67
CA ILE A 700 -24.55 11.21 -34.90
C ILE A 700 -25.32 11.83 -36.06
N PHE A 701 -26.63 11.55 -36.19
CA PHE A 701 -27.48 12.14 -37.21
C PHE A 701 -27.70 13.65 -37.02
N GLU A 702 -27.77 14.12 -35.76
CA GLU A 702 -27.98 15.53 -35.44
C GLU A 702 -26.68 16.38 -35.52
N LEU A 703 -25.51 15.74 -35.51
CA LEU A 703 -24.22 16.42 -35.67
C LEU A 703 -24.00 16.82 -37.13
N ALA A 704 -23.65 18.08 -37.35
CA ALA A 704 -23.50 18.65 -38.69
C ALA A 704 -22.26 18.11 -39.43
N SER A 705 -22.41 17.82 -40.73
CA SER A 705 -21.34 17.30 -41.60
C SER A 705 -20.20 18.29 -41.83
N ASP A 706 -20.43 19.60 -41.73
CA ASP A 706 -19.42 20.64 -41.95
C ASP A 706 -18.33 20.69 -40.86
N LYS A 707 -18.62 20.13 -39.67
CA LYS A 707 -17.66 19.99 -38.56
C LYS A 707 -17.02 18.60 -38.50
N LEU A 708 -17.32 17.72 -39.45
CA LEU A 708 -16.82 16.34 -39.49
C LEU A 708 -15.34 16.29 -39.90
N ILE A 709 -14.52 15.65 -39.07
CA ILE A 709 -13.11 15.39 -39.34
C ILE A 709 -12.91 13.87 -39.34
N PHE A 710 -12.41 13.34 -40.44
CA PHE A 710 -12.01 11.94 -40.51
C PHE A 710 -10.56 11.78 -40.02
N VAL A 711 -10.35 11.00 -38.96
CA VAL A 711 -9.04 10.77 -38.35
C VAL A 711 -8.75 9.28 -38.34
N LYS A 712 -7.86 8.85 -39.24
CA LYS A 712 -7.47 7.45 -39.48
C LYS A 712 -8.64 6.56 -39.91
N LYS A 713 -9.39 6.01 -38.96
CA LYS A 713 -10.58 5.16 -39.17
C LYS A 713 -11.81 5.68 -38.41
N SER A 714 -11.62 6.73 -37.61
CA SER A 714 -12.61 7.26 -36.69
C SER A 714 -13.07 8.63 -37.15
N PHE A 715 -14.18 9.08 -36.58
CA PHE A 715 -14.77 10.38 -36.88
C PHE A 715 -14.67 11.29 -35.66
N LEU A 716 -14.44 12.57 -35.89
CA LEU A 716 -14.28 13.58 -34.86
C LEU A 716 -15.04 14.84 -35.24
N TRP A 717 -15.81 15.36 -34.30
CA TRP A 717 -16.47 16.66 -34.37
C TRP A 717 -15.88 17.57 -33.30
N LYS A 718 -15.43 18.76 -33.68
CA LYS A 718 -14.81 19.73 -32.75
C LYS A 718 -15.72 20.92 -32.47
N GLY A 719 -15.69 21.43 -31.25
CA GLY A 719 -16.41 22.65 -30.88
C GLY A 719 -17.94 22.51 -31.04
N ILE A 720 -18.47 21.41 -30.52
CA ILE A 720 -19.90 21.10 -30.48
C ILE A 720 -20.54 21.75 -29.24
N ASP A 721 -21.77 22.19 -29.41
CA ASP A 721 -22.56 22.79 -28.34
C ASP A 721 -22.87 21.74 -27.26
N LYS A 722 -22.83 22.15 -25.99
CA LYS A 722 -23.02 21.24 -24.86
C LYS A 722 -24.42 20.62 -24.82
N SER A 723 -25.43 21.23 -25.45
CA SER A 723 -26.81 20.71 -25.51
C SER A 723 -26.90 19.30 -26.10
N TYR A 724 -26.10 18.98 -27.11
CA TYR A 724 -26.05 17.63 -27.69
C TYR A 724 -25.52 16.60 -26.69
N VAL A 725 -24.55 16.99 -25.86
CA VAL A 725 -23.97 16.13 -24.82
C VAL A 725 -24.95 15.98 -23.66
N VAL A 726 -25.66 17.04 -23.26
CA VAL A 726 -26.73 16.96 -22.26
C VAL A 726 -27.81 15.97 -22.70
N ASP A 727 -28.35 16.11 -23.93
CA ASP A 727 -29.40 15.24 -24.45
C ASP A 727 -28.96 13.77 -24.51
N PHE A 728 -27.70 13.53 -24.92
CA PHE A 728 -27.09 12.20 -24.93
C PHE A 728 -27.03 11.61 -23.52
N LEU A 729 -26.48 12.35 -22.55
CA LEU A 729 -26.28 11.86 -21.18
C LEU A 729 -27.59 11.64 -20.41
N GLU A 730 -28.66 12.36 -20.75
CA GLU A 730 -29.99 12.15 -20.17
C GLU A 730 -30.66 10.87 -20.69
N LYS A 731 -30.39 10.49 -21.95
CA LYS A 731 -31.07 9.36 -22.62
C LYS A 731 -30.29 8.06 -22.60
N PHE A 732 -28.96 8.12 -22.55
CA PHE A 732 -28.11 6.94 -22.51
C PHE A 732 -28.18 6.27 -21.13
N GLU A 733 -28.51 4.99 -21.11
CA GLU A 733 -28.72 4.24 -19.89
C GLU A 733 -27.44 3.48 -19.48
N THR A 734 -26.82 3.91 -18.39
CA THR A 734 -25.63 3.27 -17.81
C THR A 734 -26.01 2.24 -16.73
N TYR A 735 -25.27 1.15 -16.60
CA TYR A 735 -25.44 0.24 -15.45
C TYR A 735 -25.02 0.93 -14.14
N GLN A 736 -25.94 1.00 -13.16
CA GLN A 736 -25.68 1.61 -11.85
C GLN A 736 -25.74 0.53 -10.77
N THR A 737 -24.66 0.39 -9.99
CA THR A 737 -24.57 -0.54 -8.86
C THR A 737 -25.11 0.04 -7.56
N ASP A 738 -25.06 1.37 -7.43
CA ASP A 738 -25.61 2.14 -6.33
C ASP A 738 -26.31 3.39 -6.85
N SER A 739 -27.32 3.84 -6.09
CA SER A 739 -28.20 4.93 -6.48
C SER A 739 -27.56 6.33 -6.35
N ILE A 740 -26.33 6.38 -5.82
CA ILE A 740 -25.50 7.55 -5.53
C ILE A 740 -24.33 7.68 -6.51
N GLY A 741 -23.85 6.59 -7.11
CA GLY A 741 -22.73 6.62 -8.05
C GLY A 741 -21.35 6.61 -7.40
N ALA A 742 -21.26 6.42 -6.07
CA ALA A 742 -19.99 6.41 -5.35
C ALA A 742 -19.12 5.20 -5.68
N LYS A 743 -19.76 4.07 -6.05
CA LYS A 743 -19.10 2.84 -6.51
C LYS A 743 -19.07 2.71 -8.04
N ASN A 744 -19.66 3.66 -8.77
CA ASN A 744 -19.79 3.58 -10.22
C ASN A 744 -18.56 4.20 -10.90
N LEU A 745 -17.92 3.41 -11.77
CA LEU A 745 -16.79 3.85 -12.59
C LEU A 745 -17.17 4.97 -13.57
N MET A 746 -18.47 5.09 -13.88
CA MET A 746 -19.07 6.20 -14.63
C MET A 746 -20.04 6.99 -13.73
N PRO A 747 -19.62 8.13 -13.14
CA PRO A 747 -20.44 8.96 -12.25
C PRO A 747 -21.39 9.87 -13.05
N ILE A 748 -22.38 9.28 -13.72
CA ILE A 748 -23.21 9.98 -14.73
C ILE A 748 -23.86 11.27 -14.20
N LYS A 749 -24.30 11.31 -12.93
CA LYS A 749 -24.96 12.47 -12.34
C LYS A 749 -24.02 13.66 -12.17
N HIS A 750 -22.79 13.42 -11.71
CA HIS A 750 -21.77 14.46 -11.60
C HIS A 750 -21.38 15.00 -12.97
N ILE A 751 -21.31 14.12 -13.97
CA ILE A 751 -21.03 14.53 -15.34
C ILE A 751 -22.18 15.38 -15.91
N GLN A 752 -23.44 14.98 -15.69
CA GLN A 752 -24.61 15.78 -16.07
C GLN A 752 -24.58 17.17 -15.44
N GLU A 753 -24.29 17.25 -14.14
CA GLU A 753 -24.15 18.53 -13.44
C GLU A 753 -23.00 19.37 -14.02
N TYR A 754 -21.87 18.74 -14.35
CA TYR A 754 -20.73 19.42 -14.98
C TYR A 754 -21.10 20.03 -16.33
N VAL A 755 -21.78 19.28 -17.20
CA VAL A 755 -22.16 19.77 -18.52
C VAL A 755 -23.17 20.94 -18.39
N ASN A 756 -24.05 20.88 -17.40
CA ASN A 756 -25.04 21.93 -17.14
C ASN A 756 -24.40 23.22 -16.59
N THR A 757 -23.51 23.09 -15.61
CA THR A 757 -22.92 24.22 -14.87
C THR A 757 -21.76 24.89 -15.60
N ILE A 758 -20.87 24.11 -16.20
CA ILE A 758 -19.69 24.63 -16.90
C ILE A 758 -20.07 25.00 -18.33
N ASP A 759 -19.79 26.24 -18.69
CA ASP A 759 -20.00 26.72 -20.06
C ASP A 759 -18.74 26.45 -20.90
N THR A 760 -18.77 25.36 -21.67
CA THR A 760 -17.69 24.94 -22.54
C THR A 760 -18.24 24.26 -23.79
N THR A 761 -17.49 24.34 -24.89
CA THR A 761 -17.72 23.48 -26.05
C THR A 761 -17.16 22.08 -25.81
N TRP A 762 -17.69 21.11 -26.54
CA TRP A 762 -17.31 19.71 -26.45
C TRP A 762 -16.75 19.20 -27.78
N ASP A 763 -15.81 18.26 -27.71
CA ASP A 763 -15.43 17.46 -28.86
C ASP A 763 -16.12 16.10 -28.77
N ILE A 764 -16.54 15.53 -29.90
CA ILE A 764 -17.20 14.22 -29.95
C ILE A 764 -16.44 13.33 -30.91
N ALA A 765 -16.05 12.14 -30.48
CA ALA A 765 -15.37 11.15 -31.30
C ALA A 765 -16.21 9.87 -31.41
N LEU A 766 -16.31 9.32 -32.62
CA LEU A 766 -16.87 8.00 -32.88
C LEU A 766 -15.75 7.08 -33.34
N TYR A 767 -15.41 6.08 -32.52
CA TYR A 767 -14.33 5.15 -32.81
C TYR A 767 -14.78 4.01 -33.72
N SER A 768 -13.89 3.61 -34.61
CA SER A 768 -14.06 2.44 -35.48
C SER A 768 -13.03 1.36 -35.15
N GLY A 769 -13.49 0.13 -35.06
CA GLY A 769 -12.70 -1.08 -34.94
C GLY A 769 -12.42 -1.75 -36.29
N SER A 770 -12.62 -3.06 -36.33
CA SER A 770 -12.22 -3.93 -37.45
C SER A 770 -13.21 -5.06 -37.76
N GLU A 771 -14.31 -5.18 -37.01
CA GLU A 771 -15.24 -6.30 -37.15
C GLU A 771 -16.42 -5.92 -38.06
N LYS A 772 -17.62 -5.84 -37.48
CA LYS A 772 -18.89 -5.69 -38.20
C LYS A 772 -19.11 -4.26 -38.60
N GLU A 773 -19.48 -4.06 -39.85
CA GLU A 773 -19.76 -2.75 -40.40
C GLU A 773 -21.11 -2.20 -39.93
N ILE A 774 -21.13 -0.92 -39.53
CA ILE A 774 -22.33 -0.18 -39.11
C ILE A 774 -22.38 1.14 -39.86
N LEU A 775 -23.53 1.39 -40.50
CA LEU A 775 -23.82 2.63 -41.19
C LEU A 775 -24.68 3.55 -40.31
N PHE A 776 -24.19 4.76 -40.06
CA PHE A 776 -24.93 5.81 -39.33
C PHE A 776 -25.57 6.82 -40.28
N SER A 777 -24.86 7.19 -41.34
CA SER A 777 -25.34 8.03 -42.45
C SER A 777 -24.54 7.70 -43.71
N ASP A 778 -24.85 8.32 -44.85
CA ASP A 778 -24.09 8.13 -46.10
C ASP A 778 -22.60 8.52 -45.95
N GLU A 779 -22.29 9.42 -45.02
CA GLU A 779 -20.93 9.93 -44.78
C GLU A 779 -20.24 9.27 -43.57
N VAL A 780 -20.99 8.65 -42.66
CA VAL A 780 -20.48 8.10 -41.40
C VAL A 780 -20.68 6.59 -41.33
N LYS A 781 -19.55 5.88 -41.39
CA LYS A 781 -19.50 4.42 -41.46
C LYS A 781 -18.34 3.89 -40.63
N ILE A 782 -18.64 3.03 -39.66
CA ILE A 782 -17.62 2.43 -38.78
C ILE A 782 -17.68 0.91 -38.82
N GLN A 783 -16.64 0.28 -38.28
CA GLN A 783 -16.65 -1.12 -37.90
C GLN A 783 -16.70 -1.24 -36.39
N THR A 784 -17.36 -2.28 -35.86
CA THR A 784 -17.38 -2.53 -34.41
C THR A 784 -16.00 -2.89 -33.88
N GLU A 785 -15.76 -2.51 -32.62
CA GLU A 785 -14.52 -2.79 -31.91
C GLU A 785 -14.56 -4.18 -31.29
N LEU A 786 -13.65 -5.05 -31.71
CA LEU A 786 -13.53 -6.37 -31.13
C LEU A 786 -13.04 -6.29 -29.69
N ARG A 787 -13.72 -7.03 -28.82
CA ARG A 787 -13.28 -7.32 -27.47
C ARG A 787 -13.50 -8.83 -27.25
N ARG A 788 -12.44 -9.64 -27.33
CA ARG A 788 -12.49 -11.10 -27.11
C ARG A 788 -11.92 -11.55 -25.77
N SER A 789 -11.02 -10.78 -25.16
CA SER A 789 -10.05 -11.36 -24.24
C SER A 789 -10.29 -11.19 -22.74
N ASN A 790 -11.20 -10.35 -22.26
CA ASN A 790 -11.50 -10.30 -20.82
C ASN A 790 -12.93 -9.80 -20.57
N TYR A 791 -13.89 -10.72 -20.41
CA TYR A 791 -15.24 -10.41 -19.94
C TYR A 791 -15.48 -11.18 -18.67
N THR A 792 -15.90 -10.48 -17.63
CA THR A 792 -16.39 -11.13 -16.41
C THR A 792 -17.90 -11.13 -16.45
N ASP A 793 -18.48 -12.33 -16.41
CA ASP A 793 -19.92 -12.52 -16.44
C ASP A 793 -20.47 -12.59 -15.01
N PHE A 794 -21.08 -11.50 -14.55
CA PHE A 794 -21.73 -11.46 -13.25
C PHE A 794 -23.21 -11.81 -13.38
N LYS A 795 -23.85 -12.20 -12.27
CA LYS A 795 -25.28 -12.59 -12.26
C LYS A 795 -26.20 -11.55 -12.95
N TYR A 796 -25.93 -10.26 -12.80
CA TYR A 796 -26.80 -9.17 -13.26
C TYR A 796 -26.20 -8.24 -14.33
N TYR A 797 -24.90 -8.36 -14.64
CA TYR A 797 -24.21 -7.45 -15.57
C TYR A 797 -22.98 -8.09 -16.20
N TYR A 798 -22.51 -7.51 -17.30
CA TYR A 798 -21.20 -7.79 -17.90
C TYR A 798 -20.19 -6.72 -17.51
N GLN A 799 -18.96 -7.10 -17.23
CA GLN A 799 -17.86 -6.15 -17.01
C GLN A 799 -16.71 -6.39 -18.00
N LEU A 800 -16.18 -5.31 -18.59
CA LEU A 800 -14.94 -5.35 -19.36
C LEU A 800 -13.76 -5.55 -18.42
N GLY A 801 -12.92 -6.53 -18.71
CA GLY A 801 -11.70 -6.78 -17.94
C GLY A 801 -10.64 -5.72 -18.17
N GLY A 802 -9.80 -5.52 -17.15
CA GLY A 802 -8.91 -4.36 -17.08
C GLY A 802 -9.63 -3.03 -16.83
N ARG A 803 -10.96 -3.03 -16.71
CA ARG A 803 -11.83 -1.86 -16.43
C ARG A 803 -11.55 -0.65 -17.33
N LYS A 804 -11.26 -0.91 -18.61
CA LYS A 804 -11.04 0.12 -19.61
C LYS A 804 -11.88 -0.16 -20.83
N LEU A 805 -12.53 0.88 -21.34
CA LEU A 805 -13.25 0.83 -22.61
C LEU A 805 -12.27 0.99 -23.77
N SER A 806 -11.35 1.95 -23.65
CA SER A 806 -10.37 2.31 -24.67
C SER A 806 -9.00 1.69 -24.42
N GLN A 807 -8.26 1.38 -25.50
CA GLN A 807 -6.85 1.01 -25.40
C GLN A 807 -5.95 2.23 -25.63
N GLY A 808 -4.86 2.33 -24.86
CA GLY A 808 -3.89 3.42 -24.97
C GLY A 808 -4.43 4.75 -24.42
N ASN A 809 -4.22 5.84 -25.18
CA ASN A 809 -4.71 7.18 -24.84
C ASN A 809 -5.69 7.62 -25.93
N PRO A 810 -6.99 7.27 -25.82
CA PRO A 810 -7.98 7.59 -26.85
C PRO A 810 -8.06 9.10 -27.13
N GLU A 811 -7.83 9.95 -26.13
CA GLU A 811 -7.86 11.40 -26.24
C GLU A 811 -6.87 12.01 -27.26
N TYR A 812 -5.90 11.22 -27.77
CA TYR A 812 -4.98 11.62 -28.84
C TYR A 812 -5.69 12.01 -30.13
N ILE A 813 -6.92 11.52 -30.37
CA ILE A 813 -7.68 11.85 -31.58
C ILE A 813 -7.91 13.36 -31.74
N VAL A 814 -7.95 14.11 -30.63
CA VAL A 814 -8.20 15.55 -30.61
C VAL A 814 -6.93 16.37 -30.81
N LEU A 815 -5.78 15.82 -30.44
CA LEU A 815 -4.52 16.54 -30.36
C LEU A 815 -3.97 16.92 -31.74
N SER A 816 -3.27 18.05 -31.80
CA SER A 816 -2.55 18.44 -33.01
C SER A 816 -1.31 17.58 -33.20
N GLN A 817 -0.81 17.46 -34.44
CA GLN A 817 0.46 16.75 -34.69
C GLN A 817 1.61 17.35 -33.86
N LYS A 818 1.64 18.68 -33.69
CA LYS A 818 2.61 19.37 -32.84
C LYS A 818 2.56 18.92 -31.38
N ASP A 819 1.36 18.75 -30.82
CA ASP A 819 1.21 18.26 -29.44
C ASP A 819 1.65 16.80 -29.32
N ILE A 820 1.31 15.96 -30.31
CA ILE A 820 1.74 14.57 -30.36
C ILE A 820 3.26 14.46 -30.45
N ASP A 821 3.91 15.29 -31.26
CA ASP A 821 5.36 15.33 -31.40
C ASP A 821 6.03 15.79 -30.10
N ASP A 822 5.51 16.83 -29.44
CA ASP A 822 5.97 17.28 -28.12
C ASP A 822 5.84 16.15 -27.08
N ILE A 823 4.72 15.43 -27.07
CA ILE A 823 4.51 14.29 -26.18
C ILE A 823 5.48 13.14 -26.50
N ASN A 824 5.73 12.83 -27.76
CA ASN A 824 6.61 11.73 -28.13
C ASN A 824 8.11 12.06 -27.94
N SER A 825 8.46 13.34 -27.96
CA SER A 825 9.84 13.82 -27.73
C SER A 825 10.26 13.80 -26.25
N ARG A 826 9.31 13.58 -25.33
CA ARG A 826 9.55 13.60 -23.88
C ARG A 826 9.53 12.19 -23.31
N GLU A 827 10.47 11.92 -22.42
CA GLU A 827 10.35 10.80 -21.49
C GLU A 827 9.48 11.22 -20.31
N PHE A 828 8.51 10.37 -19.97
CA PHE A 828 7.64 10.58 -18.82
C PHE A 828 7.89 9.51 -17.77
N PRO A 829 7.98 9.88 -16.49
CA PRO A 829 7.84 8.92 -15.40
C PRO A 829 6.52 8.16 -15.52
N LYS A 830 6.50 6.93 -15.00
CA LYS A 830 5.38 5.99 -15.16
C LYS A 830 4.09 6.57 -14.54
N GLY A 831 3.11 6.92 -15.39
CA GLY A 831 1.81 7.48 -14.98
C GLY A 831 1.64 8.98 -15.27
N GLU A 832 2.73 9.73 -15.49
CA GLU A 832 2.66 11.18 -15.74
C GLU A 832 2.24 11.54 -17.17
N LYS A 833 2.55 10.66 -18.14
CA LYS A 833 2.21 10.88 -19.56
C LYS A 833 0.73 11.19 -19.75
N THR A 834 -0.15 10.44 -19.09
CA THR A 834 -1.60 10.62 -19.23
C THR A 834 -2.08 11.95 -18.66
N LYS A 835 -1.59 12.37 -17.48
CA LYS A 835 -1.90 13.70 -16.92
C LYS A 835 -1.41 14.83 -17.84
N TYR A 836 -0.24 14.66 -18.45
CA TYR A 836 0.31 15.63 -19.41
C TYR A 836 -0.51 15.70 -20.72
N VAL A 837 -0.87 14.55 -21.29
CA VAL A 837 -1.73 14.46 -22.48
C VAL A 837 -3.03 15.22 -22.25
N ARG A 838 -3.68 14.99 -21.10
CA ARG A 838 -4.95 15.67 -20.75
C ARG A 838 -4.78 17.17 -20.50
N SER A 839 -3.59 17.63 -20.13
CA SER A 839 -3.31 19.07 -20.03
C SER A 839 -3.24 19.79 -21.38
N LYS A 840 -3.16 19.05 -22.48
CA LYS A 840 -3.22 19.59 -23.85
C LYS A 840 -4.63 19.66 -24.42
N LEU A 841 -5.61 19.06 -23.74
CA LEU A 841 -7.01 19.14 -24.17
C LEU A 841 -7.54 20.55 -23.89
N LYS A 842 -8.21 21.13 -24.89
CA LYS A 842 -8.90 22.42 -24.75
C LYS A 842 -10.35 22.26 -24.28
N ASN A 843 -11.01 21.24 -24.80
CA ASN A 843 -12.39 20.90 -24.53
C ASN A 843 -12.48 19.50 -23.90
N PRO A 844 -13.52 19.23 -23.10
CA PRO A 844 -13.90 17.85 -22.79
C PRO A 844 -14.25 17.10 -24.08
N ILE A 845 -13.95 15.79 -24.11
CA ILE A 845 -14.27 14.92 -25.25
C ILE A 845 -15.22 13.79 -24.82
N LEU A 846 -16.33 13.66 -25.55
CA LEU A 846 -17.21 12.49 -25.52
C LEU A 846 -16.74 11.47 -26.57
N MET A 847 -16.43 10.26 -26.13
CA MET A 847 -15.87 9.17 -26.94
C MET A 847 -16.90 8.05 -27.04
N LEU A 848 -17.38 7.78 -28.24
CA LEU A 848 -18.44 6.83 -28.53
C LEU A 848 -17.85 5.56 -29.14
N HIS A 849 -18.30 4.41 -28.64
CA HIS A 849 -17.78 3.10 -28.98
C HIS A 849 -18.94 2.13 -29.27
N ILE A 850 -18.80 1.31 -30.30
CA ILE A 850 -19.67 0.16 -30.53
C ILE A 850 -18.83 -1.11 -30.46
N LEU A 851 -19.00 -1.87 -29.39
CA LEU A 851 -18.22 -3.08 -29.14
C LEU A 851 -18.90 -4.31 -29.73
N SER A 852 -18.09 -5.26 -30.19
CA SER A 852 -18.49 -6.63 -30.50
C SER A 852 -17.94 -7.55 -29.43
N THR A 853 -18.82 -8.27 -28.75
CA THR A 853 -18.51 -9.20 -27.65
C THR A 853 -18.93 -10.62 -28.02
N PRO A 854 -18.51 -11.65 -27.25
CA PRO A 854 -19.02 -13.01 -27.45
C PRO A 854 -20.54 -13.15 -27.24
N SER A 855 -21.16 -12.24 -26.49
CA SER A 855 -22.59 -12.27 -26.13
C SER A 855 -23.47 -11.38 -27.00
N THR A 856 -22.91 -10.34 -27.63
CA THR A 856 -23.65 -9.42 -28.51
C THR A 856 -22.72 -8.78 -29.55
N ASP A 857 -23.20 -8.69 -30.78
CA ASP A 857 -22.51 -8.02 -31.89
C ASP A 857 -22.49 -6.49 -31.77
N ILE A 858 -23.44 -5.92 -30.99
CA ILE A 858 -23.64 -4.48 -30.87
C ILE A 858 -23.82 -4.17 -29.39
N LEU A 859 -22.76 -3.64 -28.78
CA LEU A 859 -22.76 -3.14 -27.41
C LEU A 859 -22.32 -1.68 -27.41
N PRO A 860 -23.27 -0.73 -27.31
CA PRO A 860 -22.97 0.70 -27.20
C PRO A 860 -22.28 1.02 -25.88
N ALA A 861 -21.23 1.84 -25.96
CA ALA A 861 -20.45 2.28 -24.82
C ALA A 861 -19.92 3.70 -25.06
N PHE A 862 -19.57 4.41 -24.00
CA PHE A 862 -18.91 5.70 -24.14
C PHE A 862 -17.91 5.99 -23.01
N GLY A 863 -16.96 6.87 -23.31
CA GLY A 863 -16.05 7.47 -22.36
C GLY A 863 -16.11 8.99 -22.43
N ILE A 864 -15.76 9.66 -21.34
CA ILE A 864 -15.58 11.11 -21.31
C ILE A 864 -14.22 11.42 -20.71
N CYS A 865 -13.41 12.17 -21.45
CA CYS A 865 -12.15 12.72 -20.95
C CYS A 865 -12.31 14.22 -20.71
N PHE A 866 -11.92 14.68 -19.53
CA PHE A 866 -11.92 16.09 -19.17
C PHE A 866 -10.49 16.66 -19.32
N PRO A 867 -10.35 17.93 -19.72
CA PRO A 867 -9.06 18.59 -19.80
C PRO A 867 -8.44 18.72 -18.41
N ASN A 868 -7.10 18.80 -18.34
CA ASN A 868 -6.37 19.02 -17.08
C ASN A 868 -5.78 20.44 -17.04
N ASN A 869 -6.49 21.35 -16.41
CA ASN A 869 -6.17 22.78 -16.41
C ASN A 869 -5.20 23.17 -15.28
N GLY A 870 -4.79 22.22 -14.43
CA GLY A 870 -3.96 22.46 -13.24
C GLY A 870 -4.66 23.19 -12.09
N LEU A 871 -5.96 23.50 -12.20
CA LEU A 871 -6.77 24.16 -11.18
C LEU A 871 -7.86 23.20 -10.69
N SER A 872 -7.67 22.62 -9.50
CA SER A 872 -8.64 21.68 -8.90
C SER A 872 -10.00 22.34 -8.58
N GLU A 873 -10.02 23.66 -8.37
CA GLU A 873 -11.23 24.38 -7.96
C GLU A 873 -12.19 24.70 -9.11
N THR A 874 -11.70 24.90 -10.34
CA THR A 874 -12.50 25.46 -11.44
C THR A 874 -13.54 24.53 -12.07
N GLN A 875 -13.52 23.23 -11.73
CA GLN A 875 -14.37 22.20 -12.33
C GLN A 875 -14.99 21.26 -11.29
N THR A 876 -15.10 21.74 -10.05
CA THR A 876 -15.78 21.00 -8.98
C THR A 876 -17.28 21.17 -9.13
N VAL A 877 -18.01 20.06 -9.20
CA VAL A 877 -19.47 20.04 -9.25
C VAL A 877 -20.07 19.43 -8.00
N GLU A 878 -21.07 20.11 -7.45
CA GLU A 878 -21.76 19.75 -6.22
C GLU A 878 -23.07 19.02 -6.51
N TYR A 879 -23.30 17.89 -5.83
CA TYR A 879 -24.54 17.13 -5.93
C TYR A 879 -25.09 16.79 -4.53
N THR A 880 -26.34 17.17 -4.26
CA THR A 880 -26.97 16.95 -2.96
C THR A 880 -27.66 15.58 -2.85
N ILE A 881 -27.28 14.79 -1.85
CA ILE A 881 -27.78 13.45 -1.56
C ILE A 881 -28.69 13.49 -0.32
N ASN A 882 -29.83 12.78 -0.39
CA ASN A 882 -30.77 12.64 0.73
C ASN A 882 -30.35 11.54 1.72
N LYS A 883 -30.52 11.81 3.03
CA LYS A 883 -30.21 10.94 4.18
C LYS A 883 -30.62 9.46 4.05
N ARG A 884 -31.80 9.15 3.50
CA ARG A 884 -32.28 7.76 3.34
C ARG A 884 -31.42 6.92 2.39
N LYS A 885 -30.85 7.57 1.37
CA LYS A 885 -30.03 6.96 0.33
C LYS A 885 -28.60 6.69 0.81
N LEU A 886 -28.10 7.56 1.69
CA LEU A 886 -26.84 7.39 2.38
C LEU A 886 -26.87 6.21 3.37
N GLN A 887 -28.03 5.91 3.97
CA GLN A 887 -28.23 4.76 4.85
C GLN A 887 -28.17 3.41 4.11
N GLU A 888 -28.54 3.34 2.83
CA GLU A 888 -28.43 2.09 2.04
C GLU A 888 -26.98 1.65 1.83
N LEU A 889 -26.03 2.59 1.70
CA LEU A 889 -24.59 2.30 1.72
C LEU A 889 -24.11 1.74 3.08
N ARG A 890 -24.85 2.07 4.17
CA ARG A 890 -24.54 1.67 5.55
C ARG A 890 -25.17 0.34 5.96
N MET A 891 -26.22 -0.13 5.29
CA MET A 891 -26.88 -1.39 5.68
C MET A 891 -26.03 -2.63 5.33
N ASP A 892 -25.07 -2.52 4.41
CA ASP A 892 -24.00 -3.53 4.23
C ASP A 892 -23.00 -3.52 5.42
N GLU A 893 -23.02 -2.49 6.28
CA GLU A 893 -22.12 -2.30 7.43
C GLU A 893 -22.72 -2.80 8.76
N GLU A 894 -24.04 -2.67 8.96
CA GLU A 894 -24.66 -2.88 10.29
C GLU A 894 -24.62 -4.33 10.79
N SER A 895 -24.32 -5.34 9.96
CA SER A 895 -24.06 -6.70 10.44
C SER A 895 -22.62 -6.93 10.92
N TYR A 896 -21.75 -5.91 10.87
CA TYR A 896 -20.30 -6.06 11.01
C TYR A 896 -19.62 -5.24 12.12
N ASP A 897 -20.35 -4.48 12.93
CA ASP A 897 -19.75 -3.61 13.98
C ASP A 897 -20.40 -3.68 15.38
N ASP A 898 -21.27 -4.66 15.67
CA ASP A 898 -21.70 -4.91 17.06
C ASP A 898 -20.74 -5.84 17.82
N LYS A 899 -20.47 -5.43 19.06
CA LYS A 899 -19.52 -5.96 20.07
C LYS A 899 -19.55 -7.47 20.30
#